data_AF-A0A8H4C9J9-F1
#
_entry.id   AF-A0A8H4C9J9-F1
#
_cell.length_a   1.000
_cell.length_b   1.000
_cell.length_c   1.000
_cell.angle_alpha   90.00
_cell.angle_beta   90.00
_cell.angle_gamma   90.00
#
_symmetry.space_group_name_H-M   'P 1'
#
loop_
_entity.id
_entity.type
_entity.pdbx_description
1 polymer ?
#
loop_
_entity_poly.entity_id
_entity_poly.type
_entity_poly.pdbx_seq_one_letter_code
_entity_poly.pdbx_strand_id
1 'polypeptide(L)'
;MPHVTKTSESVLAYVNCHLPPAKGEKYPVQYIATVGFQRAKYDKQLVNVTDSRTCEDDFKLDTHGFQWVESTIQEKQWDGDYRFGLPPQLQKDVQDLLKRHTGATYVHPFAPHVIRRDSHQKIVNIEDDVPDDAMLNMQPPAMFVHVDQSYDGAQIILDRLPEAEMLRAKTHNRWGIINVWQPLKPVNREPLAVCDARSVDESDLVPVTTRIVIGKPPNTMNKDNEQWHMKASPKHKWYYASNMTTDEALLIKCFDSKMGSNEQPNRLLAYNIYVYKKPDMDEQSHHHHLEHVNSPIITSLLKKYGAVSYSVTHNDSTSKAAFKRLFPNAPEAMLLDYDSVISMIVPNIECIEKMREDPDFMKKFIPDHFNFADMSRSRCIVGWVENYNFQNGLNYATKDELAFLDTDIQRKLTVSGDTVEYKATAEVDKEKEAEERAKLDAIDNHNVSAYTVTLNYRLDPRKGGDEMIWGGTFAQMRRKYDPREVVIQNARGKESEFSLDKTGFQFEHFPTSYKDFPWSPIDEHLNKVYNAECEEFMRKITGASDVRLISHIIRQRQWEKTDPEEEAKKPDMAMTDGGLLSARFVHIDQSDLGAIRRLYDDMPPGEGAKHDGKHRWAIINLWRPWEQVHREPLALCDARSVRDDELHDTMHCVPFQWPRKPTENHMWQIAPPESSTQHKWWFRSGMTRDDVILIKIFDSKKDGRARRTPHSAFPTPDDIGPARRSIETRFFVFWEDESCE
;
A
#
# COMPACT_ATOMS: atom_id res chain seq x y z
N MET A 1 -34.13 33.12 -38.50
CA MET A 1 -33.42 34.22 -37.83
C MET A 1 -31.93 34.02 -38.11
N PRO A 2 -31.17 35.07 -38.45
CA PRO A 2 -29.73 34.91 -38.66
C PRO A 2 -29.07 34.52 -37.34
N HIS A 3 -28.18 33.52 -37.37
CA HIS A 3 -27.33 33.16 -36.25
C HIS A 3 -26.46 34.37 -35.91
N VAL A 4 -26.80 35.06 -34.81
CA VAL A 4 -25.89 36.02 -34.20
C VAL A 4 -24.76 35.18 -33.61
N THR A 5 -23.65 35.09 -34.33
CA THR A 5 -22.38 34.61 -33.79
C THR A 5 -22.06 35.46 -32.56
N LYS A 6 -22.22 34.88 -31.36
CA LYS A 6 -21.71 35.49 -30.13
C LYS A 6 -20.21 35.62 -30.31
N THR A 7 -19.71 36.84 -30.41
CA THR A 7 -18.27 37.09 -30.37
C THR A 7 -17.75 36.62 -29.02
N SER A 8 -16.80 35.68 -29.03
CA SER A 8 -16.10 35.25 -27.81
C SER A 8 -15.46 36.47 -27.15
N GLU A 9 -15.76 36.69 -25.87
CA GLU A 9 -15.16 37.78 -25.11
C GLU A 9 -13.77 37.34 -24.64
N SER A 10 -12.74 38.11 -24.98
CA SER A 10 -11.37 37.88 -24.54
C SER A 10 -10.83 39.11 -23.83
N VAL A 11 -9.99 38.88 -22.82
CA VAL A 11 -9.25 39.93 -22.12
C VAL A 11 -7.77 39.81 -22.42
N LEU A 12 -7.09 40.95 -22.53
CA LEU A 12 -5.63 40.99 -22.58
C LEU A 12 -5.09 40.91 -21.15
N ALA A 13 -4.28 39.89 -20.87
CA ALA A 13 -3.69 39.67 -19.56
C ALA A 13 -2.22 39.25 -19.68
N TYR A 14 -1.44 39.51 -18.63
CA TYR A 14 -0.07 39.04 -18.55
C TYR A 14 -0.02 37.64 -17.93
N VAL A 15 0.65 36.71 -18.60
CA VAL A 15 1.03 35.40 -18.06
C VAL A 15 2.55 35.36 -17.88
N ASN A 16 2.99 34.69 -16.81
CA ASN A 16 4.40 34.60 -16.46
C ASN A 16 4.94 33.22 -16.89
N CYS A 17 5.57 33.18 -18.05
CA CYS A 17 6.15 31.99 -18.67
C CYS A 17 7.57 31.71 -18.15
N HIS A 18 8.10 30.54 -18.49
CA HIS A 18 9.45 30.12 -18.15
C HIS A 18 10.51 31.09 -18.69
N LEU A 19 11.34 31.64 -17.79
CA LEU A 19 12.51 32.44 -18.15
C LEU A 19 13.76 31.56 -18.01
N PRO A 20 14.46 31.19 -19.10
CA PRO A 20 15.66 30.37 -19.00
C PRO A 20 16.77 31.11 -18.22
N PRO A 21 17.67 30.37 -17.54
CA PRO A 21 18.77 30.95 -16.78
C PRO A 21 19.81 31.52 -17.74
N ALA A 22 20.71 32.37 -17.23
CA ALA A 22 21.78 32.93 -18.06
C ALA A 22 22.68 31.80 -18.62
N LYS A 23 23.30 32.05 -19.78
CA LYS A 23 24.10 31.05 -20.49
C LYS A 23 25.23 30.52 -19.59
N GLY A 24 25.15 29.24 -19.22
CA GLY A 24 26.13 28.56 -18.36
C GLY A 24 25.68 28.35 -16.91
N GLU A 25 24.54 28.90 -16.50
CA GLU A 25 23.95 28.71 -15.18
C GLU A 25 22.93 27.57 -15.19
N LYS A 26 22.84 26.83 -14.08
CA LYS A 26 21.76 25.85 -13.86
C LYS A 26 20.52 26.58 -13.34
N TYR A 27 19.34 26.07 -13.69
CA TYR A 27 18.11 26.58 -13.08
C TYR A 27 18.16 26.36 -11.56
N PRO A 28 17.93 27.39 -10.73
CA PRO A 28 17.94 27.22 -9.30
C PRO A 28 16.79 26.32 -8.84
N VAL A 29 17.05 25.47 -7.84
CA VAL A 29 16.00 24.71 -7.16
C VAL A 29 15.00 25.70 -6.55
N GLN A 30 13.72 25.53 -6.85
CA GLN A 30 12.67 26.40 -6.34
C GLN A 30 12.19 25.91 -4.96
N TYR A 31 12.50 26.67 -3.92
CA TYR A 31 12.12 26.35 -2.54
C TYR A 31 10.69 26.80 -2.27
N ILE A 32 9.74 25.87 -2.26
CA ILE A 32 8.33 26.17 -2.05
C ILE A 32 8.14 26.82 -0.68
N ALA A 33 7.23 27.81 -0.62
CA ALA A 33 6.89 28.58 0.57
C ALA A 33 8.00 29.49 1.11
N THR A 34 8.98 29.89 0.29
CA THR A 34 9.93 30.96 0.63
C THR A 34 9.62 32.27 -0.10
N VAL A 35 10.19 33.38 0.38
CA VAL A 35 10.13 34.68 -0.30
C VAL A 35 10.77 34.63 -1.68
N GLY A 36 11.91 33.95 -1.81
CA GLY A 36 12.63 33.78 -3.07
C GLY A 36 11.82 33.05 -4.14
N PHE A 37 10.99 32.09 -3.75
CA PHE A 37 10.05 31.44 -4.68
C PHE A 37 9.04 32.43 -5.27
N GLN A 38 8.54 33.37 -4.48
CA GLN A 38 7.63 34.40 -4.96
C GLN A 38 8.32 35.49 -5.78
N ARG A 39 9.60 35.75 -5.52
CA ARG A 39 10.45 36.70 -6.27
C ARG A 39 11.07 36.11 -7.54
N ALA A 40 10.78 34.84 -7.85
CA ALA A 40 11.28 34.20 -9.05
C ALA A 40 10.93 35.05 -10.29
N LYS A 41 11.90 35.18 -11.18
CA LYS A 41 11.74 35.95 -12.42
C LYS A 41 11.16 35.06 -13.51
N TYR A 42 10.26 35.64 -14.28
CA TYR A 42 9.53 34.96 -15.34
C TYR A 42 9.55 35.81 -16.61
N ASP A 43 9.34 35.17 -17.74
CA ASP A 43 9.14 35.83 -19.01
C ASP A 43 7.69 36.28 -19.10
N LYS A 44 7.46 37.59 -18.94
CA LYS A 44 6.12 38.15 -18.82
C LYS A 44 5.53 38.42 -20.20
N GLN A 45 4.51 37.66 -20.56
CA GLN A 45 3.91 37.66 -21.89
C GLN A 45 2.50 38.21 -21.85
N LEU A 46 2.19 39.14 -22.76
CA LEU A 46 0.84 39.66 -22.93
C LEU A 46 0.07 38.73 -23.88
N VAL A 47 -1.00 38.10 -23.39
CA VAL A 47 -1.78 37.11 -24.14
C VAL A 47 -3.27 37.44 -24.10
N ASN A 48 -4.01 36.96 -25.10
CA ASN A 48 -5.47 36.95 -25.07
C ASN A 48 -5.95 35.74 -24.27
N VAL A 49 -6.72 35.99 -23.20
CA VAL A 49 -7.38 34.96 -22.40
C VAL A 49 -8.88 35.04 -22.67
N THR A 50 -9.45 33.96 -23.20
CA THR A 50 -10.86 33.93 -23.62
C THR A 50 -11.76 33.45 -22.50
N ASP A 51 -12.90 34.10 -22.30
CA ASP A 51 -13.91 33.63 -21.37
C ASP A 51 -14.63 32.41 -21.95
N SER A 52 -14.37 31.25 -21.36
CA SER A 52 -14.97 29.96 -21.71
C SER A 52 -16.49 29.98 -21.68
N ARG A 53 -17.13 30.87 -20.89
CA ARG A 53 -18.60 31.03 -20.86
C ARG A 53 -19.17 31.64 -22.13
N THR A 54 -18.33 32.27 -22.95
CA THR A 54 -18.70 32.90 -24.22
C THR A 54 -18.34 32.04 -25.43
N CYS A 55 -17.68 30.90 -25.21
CA CYS A 55 -17.32 29.93 -26.25
C CYS A 55 -18.47 28.93 -26.49
N GLU A 56 -18.56 28.41 -27.72
CA GLU A 56 -19.41 27.26 -28.05
C GLU A 56 -18.71 25.91 -27.82
N ASP A 57 -17.44 25.94 -27.40
CA ASP A 57 -16.61 24.75 -27.18
C ASP A 57 -17.04 23.97 -25.92
N ASP A 58 -17.15 22.64 -26.06
CA ASP A 58 -17.36 21.72 -24.95
C ASP A 58 -16.01 21.22 -24.40
N PHE A 59 -15.49 21.91 -23.39
CA PHE A 59 -14.20 21.60 -22.78
C PHE A 59 -14.24 20.27 -22.01
N LYS A 60 -13.63 19.23 -22.59
CA LYS A 60 -13.45 17.91 -21.96
C LYS A 60 -12.05 17.70 -21.42
N LEU A 61 -11.95 17.03 -20.27
CA LEU A 61 -10.69 16.75 -19.58
C LEU A 61 -9.71 15.93 -20.43
N ASP A 62 -10.20 14.90 -21.13
CA ASP A 62 -9.38 14.03 -22.00
C ASP A 62 -8.97 14.68 -23.33
N THR A 63 -9.57 15.82 -23.69
CA THR A 63 -9.30 16.51 -24.97
C THR A 63 -8.52 17.80 -24.78
N HIS A 64 -8.87 18.61 -23.78
CA HIS A 64 -8.32 19.95 -23.56
C HIS A 64 -7.35 20.02 -22.37
N GLY A 65 -7.25 18.95 -21.57
CA GLY A 65 -6.47 18.92 -20.33
C GLY A 65 -7.19 19.54 -19.13
N PHE A 66 -8.38 20.10 -19.32
CA PHE A 66 -9.21 20.66 -18.25
C PHE A 66 -10.70 20.53 -18.57
N GLN A 67 -11.54 20.67 -17.54
CA GLN A 67 -13.00 20.64 -17.69
C GLN A 67 -13.68 21.43 -16.56
N TRP A 68 -14.63 22.30 -16.93
CA TRP A 68 -15.54 22.94 -15.98
C TRP A 68 -16.71 21.98 -15.68
N VAL A 69 -17.04 21.80 -14.40
CA VAL A 69 -18.09 20.88 -13.94
C VAL A 69 -18.96 21.50 -12.87
N GLU A 70 -20.18 20.99 -12.71
CA GLU A 70 -21.01 21.26 -11.55
C GLU A 70 -20.43 20.54 -10.32
N SER A 71 -20.24 21.28 -9.24
CA SER A 71 -19.62 20.79 -8.01
C SER A 71 -20.67 20.19 -7.07
N THR A 72 -20.68 18.87 -6.93
CA THR A 72 -21.52 18.17 -5.92
C THR A 72 -20.97 18.18 -4.50
N ILE A 73 -19.81 18.80 -4.29
CA ILE A 73 -19.16 18.93 -2.97
C ILE A 73 -20.04 19.77 -2.04
N GLN A 74 -20.42 19.23 -0.89
CA GLN A 74 -21.35 19.87 0.04
C GLN A 74 -20.67 20.94 0.91
N GLU A 75 -19.43 20.70 1.31
CA GLU A 75 -18.67 21.64 2.12
C GLU A 75 -18.21 22.83 1.26
N LYS A 76 -18.82 24.00 1.49
CA LYS A 76 -18.51 25.26 0.79
C LYS A 76 -17.81 26.28 1.67
N GLN A 77 -17.79 26.07 2.99
CA GLN A 77 -17.23 27.01 3.96
C GLN A 77 -16.19 26.31 4.83
N TRP A 78 -14.95 26.35 4.36
CA TRP A 78 -13.86 25.70 5.06
C TRP A 78 -12.68 26.64 5.27
N ASP A 79 -12.26 26.74 6.53
CA ASP A 79 -11.13 27.55 7.00
C ASP A 79 -9.98 26.69 7.58
N GLY A 80 -10.05 25.37 7.35
CA GLY A 80 -9.22 24.37 8.01
C GLY A 80 -7.74 24.46 7.71
N ASP A 81 -6.97 23.88 8.62
CA ASP A 81 -5.52 23.83 8.56
C ASP A 81 -5.04 22.67 7.67
N TYR A 82 -4.34 23.03 6.58
CA TYR A 82 -3.77 22.14 5.56
C TYR A 82 -2.89 21.00 6.08
N ARG A 83 -2.47 21.09 7.35
CA ARG A 83 -1.66 20.08 8.02
C ARG A 83 -2.43 18.83 8.42
N PHE A 84 -3.77 18.85 8.45
CA PHE A 84 -4.59 17.74 9.00
C PHE A 84 -5.42 16.96 7.97
N GLY A 85 -5.12 17.11 6.67
CA GLY A 85 -5.84 16.39 5.60
C GLY A 85 -7.28 16.89 5.38
N LEU A 86 -7.96 16.34 4.38
CA LEU A 86 -9.36 16.67 4.10
C LEU A 86 -10.28 15.98 5.12
N PRO A 87 -11.35 16.63 5.62
CA PRO A 87 -12.40 15.95 6.36
C PRO A 87 -12.92 14.74 5.56
N PRO A 88 -13.24 13.59 6.20
CA PRO A 88 -13.63 12.37 5.48
C PRO A 88 -14.79 12.56 4.49
N GLN A 89 -15.76 13.40 4.83
CA GLN A 89 -16.88 13.70 3.95
C GLN A 89 -16.45 14.51 2.71
N LEU A 90 -15.60 15.53 2.87
CA LEU A 90 -15.07 16.31 1.75
C LEU A 90 -14.18 15.44 0.84
N GLN A 91 -13.38 14.55 1.43
CA GLN A 91 -12.59 13.57 0.70
C GLN A 91 -13.48 12.68 -0.18
N LYS A 92 -14.56 12.15 0.39
CA LYS A 92 -15.54 11.32 -0.33
C LYS A 92 -16.23 12.10 -1.46
N ASP A 93 -16.67 13.33 -1.18
CA ASP A 93 -17.35 14.18 -2.17
C ASP A 93 -16.44 14.45 -3.39
N VAL A 94 -15.14 14.73 -3.15
CA VAL A 94 -14.14 14.93 -4.21
C VAL A 94 -13.90 13.64 -5.00
N GLN A 95 -13.78 12.49 -4.32
CA GLN A 95 -13.63 11.20 -4.99
C GLN A 95 -14.83 10.89 -5.89
N ASP A 96 -16.06 11.10 -5.40
CA ASP A 96 -17.28 10.84 -6.16
C ASP A 96 -17.42 11.79 -7.35
N LEU A 97 -17.06 13.08 -7.19
CA LEU A 97 -16.99 14.05 -8.29
C LEU A 97 -16.03 13.58 -9.38
N LEU A 98 -14.80 13.19 -9.01
CA LEU A 98 -13.80 12.71 -9.97
C LEU A 98 -14.25 11.43 -10.66
N LYS A 99 -14.76 10.43 -9.93
CA LYS A 99 -15.27 9.19 -10.54
C LYS A 99 -16.36 9.46 -11.57
N ARG A 100 -17.31 10.35 -11.25
CA ARG A 100 -18.41 10.72 -12.16
C ARG A 100 -17.92 11.28 -13.49
N HIS A 101 -16.91 12.16 -13.46
CA HIS A 101 -16.44 12.87 -14.66
C HIS A 101 -15.30 12.18 -15.41
N THR A 102 -14.58 11.27 -14.76
CA THR A 102 -13.44 10.57 -15.36
C THR A 102 -13.74 9.11 -15.72
N GLY A 103 -14.77 8.51 -15.11
CA GLY A 103 -15.01 7.08 -15.20
C GLY A 103 -14.01 6.23 -14.41
N ALA A 104 -13.17 6.84 -13.56
CA ALA A 104 -12.20 6.12 -12.76
C ALA A 104 -12.90 5.11 -11.83
N THR A 105 -12.38 3.88 -11.78
CA THR A 105 -12.85 2.84 -10.85
C THR A 105 -12.38 3.10 -9.42
N TYR A 106 -11.26 3.82 -9.28
CA TYR A 106 -10.65 4.14 -8.01
C TYR A 106 -10.02 5.54 -8.04
N VAL A 107 -10.11 6.27 -6.92
CA VAL A 107 -9.54 7.62 -6.76
C VAL A 107 -8.87 7.69 -5.39
N HIS A 108 -7.56 7.93 -5.37
CA HIS A 108 -6.79 8.14 -4.15
C HIS A 108 -6.43 9.62 -4.01
N PRO A 109 -6.96 10.33 -3.00
CA PRO A 109 -6.53 11.69 -2.69
C PRO A 109 -5.18 11.61 -1.97
N PHE A 110 -4.18 12.26 -2.55
CA PHE A 110 -2.83 12.35 -1.99
C PHE A 110 -2.41 13.82 -1.86
N ALA A 111 -1.45 14.08 -0.97
CA ALA A 111 -0.93 15.40 -0.60
C ALA A 111 -1.88 16.28 0.28
N PRO A 112 -1.33 17.23 1.05
CA PRO A 112 -2.16 18.23 1.72
C PRO A 112 -2.87 19.12 0.68
N HIS A 113 -4.12 19.44 0.96
CA HIS A 113 -4.91 20.38 0.18
C HIS A 113 -4.36 21.80 0.33
N VAL A 114 -4.55 22.64 -0.67
CA VAL A 114 -4.06 24.03 -0.66
C VAL A 114 -5.22 25.01 -0.70
N ILE A 115 -5.40 25.77 0.37
CA ILE A 115 -6.32 26.92 0.40
C ILE A 115 -5.54 28.17 -0.01
N ARG A 116 -6.07 28.94 -0.97
CA ARG A 116 -5.52 30.23 -1.42
C ARG A 116 -6.43 31.35 -0.91
N ARG A 117 -5.93 32.22 -0.03
CA ARG A 117 -6.72 33.27 0.64
C ARG A 117 -6.05 34.64 0.70
N ASP A 118 -4.76 34.72 0.41
CA ASP A 118 -4.04 35.99 0.34
C ASP A 118 -4.01 36.51 -1.08
N SER A 119 -4.17 37.83 -1.25
CA SER A 119 -4.06 38.44 -2.57
C SER A 119 -2.60 38.51 -3.03
N HIS A 120 -2.36 38.38 -4.33
CA HIS A 120 -1.02 38.55 -4.90
C HIS A 120 -0.38 39.91 -4.55
N GLN A 121 -1.17 40.97 -4.38
CA GLN A 121 -0.66 42.30 -4.00
C GLN A 121 0.14 42.30 -2.69
N LYS A 122 -0.21 41.44 -1.72
CA LYS A 122 0.53 41.37 -0.46
C LYS A 122 1.94 40.81 -0.65
N ILE A 123 2.15 40.01 -1.70
CA ILE A 123 3.44 39.44 -2.06
C ILE A 123 4.34 40.46 -2.75
N VAL A 124 3.76 41.27 -3.64
CA VAL A 124 4.48 42.37 -4.32
C VAL A 124 5.00 43.41 -3.33
N ASN A 125 4.38 43.50 -2.14
CA ASN A 125 4.73 44.46 -1.11
C ASN A 125 5.71 43.90 -0.05
N ILE A 126 6.34 42.73 -0.27
CA ILE A 126 7.36 42.20 0.64
C ILE A 126 8.62 43.07 0.50
N GLU A 127 9.08 43.66 1.62
CA GLU A 127 10.24 44.56 1.67
C GLU A 127 11.52 43.88 1.15
N ASP A 128 12.33 44.63 0.39
CA ASP A 128 13.53 44.11 -0.29
C ASP A 128 14.60 43.56 0.67
N ASP A 129 14.56 43.94 1.95
CA ASP A 129 15.47 43.49 2.99
C ASP A 129 15.13 42.11 3.57
N VAL A 130 13.94 41.58 3.28
CA VAL A 130 13.56 40.21 3.67
C VAL A 130 14.35 39.20 2.82
N PRO A 131 15.11 38.26 3.43
CA PRO A 131 15.89 37.27 2.69
C PRO A 131 15.04 36.30 1.86
N ASP A 132 15.57 35.85 0.72
CA ASP A 132 14.89 34.94 -0.19
C ASP A 132 14.65 33.52 0.39
N ASP A 133 15.42 33.11 1.39
CA ASP A 133 15.25 31.86 2.13
C ASP A 133 14.25 31.98 3.29
N ALA A 134 13.73 33.19 3.57
CA ALA A 134 12.72 33.39 4.60
C ALA A 134 11.43 32.65 4.25
N MET A 135 10.87 31.93 5.22
CA MET A 135 9.59 31.23 5.08
C MET A 135 8.43 32.24 4.98
N LEU A 136 7.60 32.04 3.97
CA LEU A 136 6.42 32.85 3.72
C LEU A 136 5.19 32.24 4.39
N ASN A 137 4.68 32.91 5.43
CA ASN A 137 3.45 32.50 6.11
C ASN A 137 2.21 33.13 5.44
N MET A 138 2.06 32.93 4.13
CA MET A 138 0.96 33.45 3.32
C MET A 138 0.56 32.44 2.27
N GLN A 139 -0.68 32.51 1.81
CA GLN A 139 -1.24 31.58 0.84
C GLN A 139 -1.76 32.32 -0.41
N PRO A 140 -0.86 32.95 -1.21
CA PRO A 140 -1.22 33.69 -2.42
C PRO A 140 -1.51 32.75 -3.60
N PRO A 141 -2.28 33.17 -4.62
CA PRO A 141 -2.39 32.40 -5.86
C PRO A 141 -1.02 32.24 -6.54
N ALA A 142 -0.86 31.15 -7.29
CA ALA A 142 0.33 30.95 -8.13
C ALA A 142 0.21 31.85 -9.37
N MET A 143 1.15 32.77 -9.54
CA MET A 143 1.15 33.74 -10.64
C MET A 143 2.14 33.36 -11.73
N PHE A 144 2.35 32.07 -12.01
CA PHE A 144 3.24 31.59 -13.07
C PHE A 144 2.66 30.36 -13.75
N VAL A 145 3.05 30.14 -15.00
CA VAL A 145 2.55 29.04 -15.81
C VAL A 145 3.28 27.75 -15.49
N HIS A 146 2.53 26.72 -15.09
CA HIS A 146 3.08 25.42 -14.72
C HIS A 146 2.08 24.27 -14.91
N VAL A 147 2.61 23.04 -14.91
CA VAL A 147 1.89 21.81 -14.58
C VAL A 147 2.55 21.23 -13.33
N ASP A 148 1.76 20.90 -12.32
CA ASP A 148 2.26 20.55 -10.98
C ASP A 148 3.17 19.32 -10.94
N GLN A 149 3.08 18.44 -11.94
CA GLN A 149 3.93 17.26 -12.07
C GLN A 149 4.47 17.16 -13.49
N SER A 150 5.80 17.00 -13.60
CA SER A 150 6.40 16.46 -14.82
C SER A 150 6.16 14.94 -14.94
N TYR A 151 6.65 14.30 -16.01
CA TYR A 151 6.61 12.84 -16.09
C TYR A 151 7.37 12.19 -14.93
N ASP A 152 8.58 12.66 -14.64
CA ASP A 152 9.36 12.19 -13.48
C ASP A 152 8.70 12.65 -12.17
N GLY A 153 8.13 13.86 -12.13
CA GLY A 153 7.36 14.37 -11.01
C GLY A 153 6.18 13.46 -10.64
N ALA A 154 5.44 12.97 -11.62
CA ALA A 154 4.33 12.04 -11.43
C ALA A 154 4.82 10.70 -10.88
N GLN A 155 5.96 10.20 -11.35
CA GLN A 155 6.57 8.98 -10.82
C GLN A 155 7.05 9.15 -9.37
N ILE A 156 7.67 10.29 -9.04
CA ILE A 156 8.06 10.64 -7.66
C ILE A 156 6.85 10.64 -6.73
N ILE A 157 5.72 11.19 -7.19
CA ILE A 157 4.47 11.15 -6.43
C ILE A 157 3.99 9.72 -6.25
N LEU A 158 3.98 8.93 -7.33
CA LEU A 158 3.51 7.55 -7.28
C LEU A 158 4.33 6.68 -6.31
N ASP A 159 5.65 6.85 -6.31
CA ASP A 159 6.57 6.12 -5.41
C ASP A 159 6.46 6.54 -3.93
N ARG A 160 5.76 7.65 -3.66
CA ARG A 160 5.48 8.12 -2.29
C ARG A 160 4.11 7.69 -1.78
N LEU A 161 3.25 7.14 -2.64
CA LEU A 161 1.99 6.59 -2.20
C LEU A 161 2.23 5.34 -1.34
N PRO A 162 1.26 4.95 -0.50
CA PRO A 162 1.29 3.64 0.13
C PRO A 162 1.53 2.55 -0.91
N GLU A 163 2.31 1.53 -0.54
CA GLU A 163 2.78 0.48 -1.46
C GLU A 163 1.65 -0.16 -2.27
N ALA A 164 0.51 -0.44 -1.63
CA ALA A 164 -0.68 -0.97 -2.30
C ALA A 164 -1.21 -0.07 -3.42
N GLU A 165 -1.18 1.26 -3.22
CA GLU A 165 -1.63 2.24 -4.22
C GLU A 165 -0.63 2.39 -5.36
N MET A 166 0.66 2.39 -5.01
CA MET A 166 1.74 2.35 -5.99
C MET A 166 1.63 1.10 -6.89
N LEU A 167 1.44 -0.08 -6.29
CA LEU A 167 1.30 -1.35 -7.02
C LEU A 167 0.03 -1.39 -7.86
N ARG A 168 -1.10 -0.87 -7.36
CA ARG A 168 -2.34 -0.73 -8.13
C ARG A 168 -2.13 0.08 -9.40
N ALA A 169 -1.37 1.18 -9.35
CA ALA A 169 -1.07 1.97 -10.54
C ALA A 169 -0.05 1.29 -11.48
N LYS A 170 0.96 0.60 -10.94
CA LYS A 170 2.02 -0.07 -11.73
C LYS A 170 1.58 -1.37 -12.41
N THR A 171 0.41 -1.92 -12.07
CA THR A 171 -0.09 -3.22 -12.58
C THR A 171 -0.98 -3.11 -13.82
N HIS A 172 -0.49 -2.46 -14.89
CA HIS A 172 -1.17 -2.29 -16.20
C HIS A 172 -2.47 -1.45 -16.18
N ASN A 173 -2.71 -0.67 -15.13
CA ASN A 173 -3.86 0.23 -15.06
C ASN A 173 -3.53 1.60 -15.65
N ARG A 174 -4.48 2.19 -16.41
CA ARG A 174 -4.45 3.63 -16.72
C ARG A 174 -4.60 4.38 -15.39
N TRP A 175 -3.69 5.29 -15.10
CA TRP A 175 -3.73 6.14 -13.92
C TRP A 175 -3.40 7.57 -14.32
N GLY A 176 -3.87 8.53 -13.55
CA GLY A 176 -3.66 9.94 -13.82
C GLY A 176 -3.66 10.76 -12.54
N ILE A 177 -3.13 11.97 -12.63
CA ILE A 177 -3.16 12.97 -11.57
C ILE A 177 -4.10 14.08 -12.02
N ILE A 178 -5.14 14.34 -11.24
CA ILE A 178 -6.16 15.35 -11.53
C ILE A 178 -6.33 16.24 -10.30
N ASN A 179 -6.12 17.54 -10.50
CA ASN A 179 -6.45 18.55 -9.50
C ASN A 179 -7.93 18.93 -9.60
N VAL A 180 -8.58 19.08 -8.45
CA VAL A 180 -9.91 19.68 -8.33
C VAL A 180 -9.75 21.07 -7.73
N TRP A 181 -10.07 22.09 -8.50
CA TRP A 181 -10.09 23.47 -8.04
C TRP A 181 -11.54 23.93 -7.88
N GLN A 182 -11.90 24.37 -6.68
CA GLN A 182 -13.26 24.83 -6.37
C GLN A 182 -13.21 26.19 -5.66
N PRO A 183 -13.99 27.19 -6.13
CA PRO A 183 -14.18 28.42 -5.38
C PRO A 183 -14.92 28.18 -4.06
N LEU A 184 -14.42 28.75 -2.97
CA LEU A 184 -15.15 28.83 -1.69
C LEU A 184 -16.02 30.10 -1.60
N LYS A 185 -15.82 31.03 -2.54
CA LYS A 185 -16.62 32.25 -2.74
C LYS A 185 -16.65 32.57 -4.24
N PRO A 186 -17.64 33.33 -4.73
CA PRO A 186 -17.65 33.78 -6.12
C PRO A 186 -16.34 34.46 -6.53
N VAL A 187 -15.79 34.06 -7.66
CA VAL A 187 -14.49 34.52 -8.16
C VAL A 187 -14.68 35.87 -8.84
N ASN A 188 -14.15 36.92 -8.21
CA ASN A 188 -14.20 38.30 -8.72
C ASN A 188 -12.80 38.93 -8.86
N ARG A 189 -11.75 38.19 -8.48
CA ARG A 189 -10.35 38.64 -8.48
C ARG A 189 -9.45 37.43 -8.76
N GLU A 190 -8.36 37.68 -9.50
CA GLU A 190 -7.30 36.70 -9.76
C GLU A 190 -7.87 35.34 -10.26
N PRO A 191 -8.69 35.34 -11.34
CA PRO A 191 -9.30 34.11 -11.85
C PRO A 191 -8.23 33.14 -12.36
N LEU A 192 -8.51 31.84 -12.26
CA LEU A 192 -7.60 30.81 -12.77
C LEU A 192 -7.72 30.73 -14.29
N ALA A 193 -6.59 30.94 -14.98
CA ALA A 193 -6.46 30.72 -16.41
C ALA A 193 -5.85 29.34 -16.69
N VAL A 194 -6.35 28.66 -17.71
CA VAL A 194 -5.88 27.36 -18.19
C VAL A 194 -5.56 27.44 -19.68
N CYS A 195 -4.54 26.69 -20.11
CA CYS A 195 -4.15 26.61 -21.52
C CYS A 195 -4.71 25.31 -22.12
N ASP A 196 -5.25 25.36 -23.34
CA ASP A 196 -5.69 24.16 -24.06
C ASP A 196 -4.48 23.29 -24.40
N ALA A 197 -4.46 22.08 -23.85
CA ALA A 197 -3.35 21.14 -24.02
C ALA A 197 -3.00 20.87 -25.49
N ARG A 198 -3.98 20.93 -26.41
CA ARG A 198 -3.76 20.72 -27.85
C ARG A 198 -2.97 21.85 -28.52
N SER A 199 -2.84 22.98 -27.83
CA SER A 199 -2.09 24.14 -28.30
C SER A 199 -0.67 24.22 -27.74
N VAL A 200 -0.32 23.33 -26.80
CA VAL A 200 0.97 23.26 -26.13
C VAL A 200 1.81 22.17 -26.78
N ASP A 201 2.95 22.55 -27.37
CA ASP A 201 3.91 21.56 -27.87
C ASP A 201 4.76 21.04 -26.69
N GLU A 202 5.11 19.75 -26.66
CA GLU A 202 5.99 19.17 -25.62
C GLU A 202 7.32 19.94 -25.48
N SER A 203 7.82 20.54 -26.58
CA SER A 203 9.04 21.37 -26.56
C SER A 203 8.90 22.68 -25.77
N ASP A 204 7.68 23.10 -25.48
CA ASP A 204 7.37 24.27 -24.67
C ASP A 204 7.52 23.97 -23.17
N LEU A 205 7.50 22.69 -22.77
CA LEU A 205 7.62 22.27 -21.38
C LEU A 205 9.09 22.16 -20.96
N VAL A 206 9.42 22.69 -19.78
CA VAL A 206 10.77 22.68 -19.19
C VAL A 206 10.68 22.11 -17.78
N PRO A 207 11.44 21.04 -17.46
CA PRO A 207 11.37 20.44 -16.14
C PRO A 207 12.10 21.35 -15.15
N VAL A 208 11.44 21.64 -14.02
CA VAL A 208 11.99 22.46 -12.94
C VAL A 208 11.83 21.72 -11.61
N THR A 209 12.96 21.51 -10.93
CA THR A 209 12.97 20.90 -9.60
C THR A 209 12.46 21.89 -8.55
N THR A 210 11.46 21.47 -7.80
CA THR A 210 10.93 22.17 -6.64
C THR A 210 11.26 21.41 -5.36
N ARG A 211 11.49 22.12 -4.26
CA ARG A 211 11.85 21.54 -2.96
C ARG A 211 10.94 22.09 -1.88
N ILE A 212 10.31 21.20 -1.14
CA ILE A 212 9.52 21.57 0.05
C ILE A 212 10.44 21.55 1.26
N VAL A 213 10.54 22.67 1.97
CA VAL A 213 11.31 22.78 3.22
C VAL A 213 10.39 22.42 4.40
N ILE A 214 10.70 21.31 5.09
CA ILE A 214 9.98 20.87 6.29
C ILE A 214 10.93 20.97 7.49
N GLY A 215 10.87 22.08 8.24
CA GLY A 215 11.64 22.32 9.47
C GLY A 215 12.91 23.17 9.29
N LYS A 216 13.54 23.59 10.42
CA LYS A 216 14.85 24.28 10.42
C LYS A 216 16.00 23.26 10.49
N PRO A 217 17.17 23.53 9.86
CA PRO A 217 18.37 22.66 9.91
C PRO A 217 18.84 22.33 11.35
N PRO A 218 19.52 21.18 11.61
CA PRO A 218 20.25 20.35 10.64
C PRO A 218 19.55 19.05 10.20
N ASN A 219 18.35 18.74 10.68
CA ASN A 219 17.62 17.51 10.36
C ASN A 219 16.41 17.73 9.44
N THR A 220 16.61 18.43 8.32
CA THR A 220 15.53 18.69 7.34
C THR A 220 15.40 17.51 6.38
N MET A 221 14.27 16.79 6.38
CA MET A 221 13.90 15.92 5.26
C MET A 221 13.43 16.80 4.09
N ASN A 222 14.35 17.22 3.23
CA ASN A 222 14.00 17.89 1.97
C ASN A 222 13.37 16.88 1.02
N LYS A 223 12.17 17.17 0.51
CA LYS A 223 11.53 16.37 -0.54
C LYS A 223 11.56 17.15 -1.85
N ASP A 224 12.29 16.61 -2.83
CA ASP A 224 12.35 17.16 -4.19
C ASP A 224 11.15 16.66 -4.99
N ASN A 225 10.53 17.55 -5.74
CA ASN A 225 9.52 17.27 -6.76
C ASN A 225 10.01 17.87 -8.08
N GLU A 226 9.35 17.53 -9.17
CA GLU A 226 9.59 18.15 -10.47
C GLU A 226 8.26 18.57 -11.10
N GLN A 227 8.24 19.81 -11.58
CA GLN A 227 7.09 20.43 -12.25
C GLN A 227 7.45 20.77 -13.69
N TRP A 228 6.46 20.91 -14.56
CA TRP A 228 6.66 21.55 -15.85
C TRP A 228 6.48 23.06 -15.71
N HIS A 229 7.47 23.83 -16.13
CA HIS A 229 7.27 25.23 -16.51
C HIS A 229 7.03 25.31 -18.02
N MET A 230 6.28 26.32 -18.47
CA MET A 230 5.96 26.47 -19.90
C MET A 230 6.61 27.71 -20.51
N LYS A 231 7.33 27.56 -21.61
CA LYS A 231 7.85 28.67 -22.45
C LYS A 231 6.70 29.43 -23.09
N ALA A 232 6.96 30.65 -23.54
CA ALA A 232 5.99 31.43 -24.30
C ALA A 232 5.81 30.86 -25.71
N SER A 233 4.58 30.73 -26.20
CA SER A 233 4.29 30.43 -27.59
C SER A 233 3.05 31.19 -28.07
N PRO A 234 3.06 31.77 -29.29
CA PRO A 234 1.87 32.40 -29.86
C PRO A 234 0.77 31.39 -30.23
N LYS A 235 1.06 30.08 -30.22
CA LYS A 235 0.06 29.04 -30.46
C LYS A 235 -0.84 28.81 -29.25
N HIS A 236 -0.38 29.13 -28.04
CA HIS A 236 -1.07 28.84 -26.79
C HIS A 236 -2.44 29.52 -26.74
N LYS A 237 -3.48 28.72 -26.48
CA LYS A 237 -4.86 29.20 -26.35
C LYS A 237 -5.26 29.18 -24.88
N TRP A 238 -5.49 30.37 -24.34
CA TRP A 238 -5.78 30.58 -22.93
C TRP A 238 -7.28 30.80 -22.70
N TYR A 239 -7.79 30.18 -21.64
CA TYR A 239 -9.18 30.27 -21.23
C TYR A 239 -9.30 30.52 -19.73
N TYR A 240 -10.37 31.20 -19.34
CA TYR A 240 -10.81 31.31 -17.94
C TYR A 240 -12.34 31.24 -17.90
N ALA A 241 -12.95 31.11 -16.73
CA ALA A 241 -14.39 31.25 -16.56
C ALA A 241 -14.68 32.50 -15.72
N SER A 242 -15.41 33.47 -16.28
CA SER A 242 -15.83 34.65 -15.52
C SER A 242 -16.86 34.27 -14.45
N ASN A 243 -16.90 34.95 -13.30
CA ASN A 243 -17.95 34.80 -12.28
C ASN A 243 -18.23 33.35 -11.85
N MET A 244 -17.20 32.51 -11.70
CA MET A 244 -17.38 31.16 -11.13
C MET A 244 -17.94 31.24 -9.71
N THR A 245 -18.92 30.41 -9.44
CA THR A 245 -19.61 30.29 -8.15
C THR A 245 -19.09 29.10 -7.36
N THR A 246 -19.57 28.93 -6.11
CA THR A 246 -19.21 27.80 -5.24
C THR A 246 -19.78 26.47 -5.72
N ASP A 247 -20.73 26.50 -6.65
CA ASP A 247 -21.41 25.32 -7.22
C ASP A 247 -20.72 24.82 -8.49
N GLU A 248 -19.57 25.39 -8.83
CA GLU A 248 -18.75 25.01 -9.97
C GLU A 248 -17.37 24.53 -9.48
N ALA A 249 -16.78 23.59 -10.20
CA ALA A 249 -15.40 23.18 -10.02
C ALA A 249 -14.69 23.10 -11.37
N LEU A 250 -13.37 23.23 -11.33
CA LEU A 250 -12.48 23.03 -12.45
C LEU A 250 -11.64 21.78 -12.18
N LEU A 251 -11.69 20.84 -13.11
CA LEU A 251 -10.82 19.69 -13.15
C LEU A 251 -9.61 20.03 -14.04
N ILE A 252 -8.40 19.80 -13.54
CA ILE A 252 -7.15 20.05 -14.27
C ILE A 252 -6.36 18.74 -14.29
N LYS A 253 -6.08 18.23 -15.48
CA LYS A 253 -5.27 17.02 -15.65
C LYS A 253 -3.80 17.39 -15.63
N CYS A 254 -3.06 16.87 -14.66
CA CYS A 254 -1.62 17.10 -14.51
C CYS A 254 -0.80 15.95 -15.10
N PHE A 255 -1.32 14.72 -15.09
CA PHE A 255 -0.66 13.55 -15.65
C PHE A 255 -1.69 12.49 -16.08
N ASP A 256 -1.36 11.68 -17.10
CA ASP A 256 -2.14 10.53 -17.55
C ASP A 256 -1.20 9.48 -18.15
N SER A 257 -1.28 8.23 -17.67
CA SER A 257 -0.43 7.15 -18.17
C SER A 257 -0.88 6.59 -19.52
N LYS A 258 -2.05 6.99 -20.03
CA LYS A 258 -2.50 6.66 -21.38
C LYS A 258 -1.80 7.56 -22.40
N MET A 259 -0.64 7.13 -22.88
CA MET A 259 0.04 7.79 -23.99
C MET A 259 -0.73 7.58 -25.30
N GLY A 260 -0.77 8.63 -26.13
CA GLY A 260 -1.45 8.63 -27.43
C GLY A 260 -1.01 7.46 -28.30
N SER A 261 -1.97 6.86 -29.00
CA SER A 261 -1.81 5.70 -29.87
C SER A 261 -0.74 5.93 -30.93
N ASN A 262 0.50 5.54 -30.65
CA ASN A 262 1.48 5.09 -31.64
C ASN A 262 2.47 4.12 -30.97
N GLU A 263 2.21 2.85 -31.28
CA GLU A 263 3.14 1.72 -31.35
C GLU A 263 3.65 1.03 -30.07
N GLN A 264 3.13 -0.21 -29.95
CA GLN A 264 3.59 -1.41 -29.25
C GLN A 264 3.19 -1.58 -27.77
N PRO A 265 2.62 -2.75 -27.41
CA PRO A 265 2.41 -3.10 -26.01
C PRO A 265 3.77 -3.09 -25.29
N ASN A 266 3.79 -2.54 -24.08
CA ASN A 266 4.95 -2.44 -23.20
C ASN A 266 5.45 -3.86 -22.81
N ARG A 267 6.15 -4.52 -23.73
CA ARG A 267 6.74 -5.84 -23.52
C ARG A 267 8.16 -5.67 -23.03
N LEU A 268 8.47 -6.32 -21.91
CA LEU A 268 9.83 -6.36 -21.37
C LEU A 268 10.79 -6.86 -22.44
N LEU A 269 11.99 -6.27 -22.51
CA LEU A 269 13.06 -6.71 -23.38
C LEU A 269 14.09 -7.49 -22.57
N ALA A 270 14.47 -8.67 -23.06
CA ALA A 270 15.63 -9.40 -22.60
C ALA A 270 16.83 -9.09 -23.51
N TYR A 271 17.89 -8.59 -22.90
CA TYR A 271 19.21 -8.40 -23.51
C TYR A 271 20.12 -9.52 -22.98
N ASN A 272 20.40 -10.52 -23.81
CA ASN A 272 21.28 -11.63 -23.43
C ASN A 272 22.63 -11.51 -24.15
N ILE A 273 23.72 -11.67 -23.41
CA ILE A 273 25.10 -11.67 -23.88
C ILE A 273 25.65 -13.07 -23.67
N TYR A 274 25.95 -13.75 -24.77
CA TYR A 274 26.62 -15.04 -24.78
C TYR A 274 28.12 -14.80 -24.87
N VAL A 275 28.83 -15.13 -23.79
CA VAL A 275 30.22 -14.77 -23.58
C VAL A 275 31.11 -15.98 -23.80
N TYR A 276 32.14 -15.80 -24.62
CA TYR A 276 33.34 -16.63 -24.52
C TYR A 276 34.34 -15.93 -23.63
N LYS A 277 34.93 -16.68 -22.70
CA LYS A 277 36.05 -16.18 -21.89
C LYS A 277 37.27 -15.98 -22.78
N LYS A 278 38.19 -15.11 -22.35
CA LYS A 278 39.43 -14.94 -23.09
C LYS A 278 40.25 -16.24 -23.18
N PRO A 279 41.03 -16.43 -24.26
CA PRO A 279 41.86 -17.62 -24.43
C PRO A 279 42.88 -17.84 -23.30
N ASP A 280 43.37 -16.77 -22.68
CA ASP A 280 44.36 -16.78 -21.60
C ASP A 280 43.74 -16.82 -20.19
N MET A 281 42.41 -16.86 -20.07
CA MET A 281 41.69 -16.92 -18.80
C MET A 281 41.19 -18.33 -18.53
N ASP A 282 41.44 -18.87 -17.34
CA ASP A 282 40.86 -20.16 -16.92
C ASP A 282 39.38 -20.00 -16.50
N GLU A 283 38.66 -21.13 -16.40
CA GLU A 283 37.23 -21.16 -16.08
C GLU A 283 36.91 -20.55 -14.71
N GLN A 284 37.72 -20.85 -13.69
CA GLN A 284 37.49 -20.38 -12.32
C GLN A 284 37.72 -18.86 -12.21
N SER A 285 38.78 -18.38 -12.84
CA SER A 285 39.10 -16.95 -12.93
C SER A 285 38.00 -16.19 -13.67
N HIS A 286 37.47 -16.74 -14.77
CA HIS A 286 36.35 -16.14 -15.51
C HIS A 286 35.09 -16.02 -14.67
N HIS A 287 34.71 -17.08 -13.95
CA HIS A 287 33.55 -17.06 -13.05
C HIS A 287 33.73 -16.05 -11.92
N HIS A 288 34.90 -16.04 -11.28
CA HIS A 288 35.22 -15.11 -10.19
C HIS A 288 35.15 -13.65 -10.67
N HIS A 289 35.66 -13.35 -11.87
CA HIS A 289 35.61 -12.01 -12.44
C HIS A 289 34.17 -11.55 -12.72
N LEU A 290 33.35 -12.43 -13.29
CA LEU A 290 31.93 -12.14 -13.52
C LEU A 290 31.16 -11.87 -12.23
N GLU A 291 31.41 -12.67 -11.19
CA GLU A 291 30.71 -12.58 -9.91
C GLU A 291 31.12 -11.36 -9.08
N HIS A 292 32.42 -11.08 -8.99
CA HIS A 292 32.94 -10.09 -8.04
C HIS A 292 33.41 -8.77 -8.66
N VAL A 293 33.54 -8.70 -9.99
CA VAL A 293 33.99 -7.48 -10.70
C VAL A 293 32.90 -6.98 -11.64
N ASN A 294 32.47 -7.78 -12.61
CA ASN A 294 31.54 -7.32 -13.64
C ASN A 294 30.12 -7.09 -13.09
N SER A 295 29.56 -8.09 -12.40
CA SER A 295 28.18 -8.04 -11.88
C SER A 295 27.94 -6.88 -10.91
N PRO A 296 28.85 -6.56 -9.96
CA PRO A 296 28.68 -5.39 -9.08
C PRO A 296 28.63 -4.05 -9.82
N ILE A 297 29.41 -3.88 -10.90
CA ILE A 297 29.41 -2.65 -11.70
C ILE A 297 28.05 -2.47 -12.40
N ILE A 298 27.58 -3.51 -13.09
CA ILE A 298 26.37 -3.41 -13.91
C ILE A 298 25.08 -3.42 -13.09
N THR A 299 25.02 -4.18 -11.99
CA THR A 299 23.82 -4.22 -11.14
C THR A 299 23.53 -2.88 -10.48
N SER A 300 24.55 -2.07 -10.18
CA SER A 300 24.38 -0.69 -9.72
C SER A 300 23.70 0.19 -10.76
N LEU A 301 24.14 0.10 -12.03
CA LEU A 301 23.57 0.84 -13.15
C LEU A 301 22.16 0.33 -13.50
N LEU A 302 21.96 -0.97 -13.57
CA LEU A 302 20.66 -1.60 -13.84
C LEU A 302 19.61 -1.20 -12.79
N LYS A 303 19.99 -1.15 -11.50
CA LYS A 303 19.12 -0.63 -10.43
C LYS A 303 18.79 0.85 -10.61
N LYS A 304 19.79 1.66 -10.96
CA LYS A 304 19.62 3.10 -11.17
C LYS A 304 18.65 3.43 -12.30
N TYR A 305 18.64 2.64 -13.37
CA TYR A 305 17.85 2.89 -14.57
C TYR A 305 16.59 2.02 -14.71
N GLY A 306 16.25 1.23 -13.69
CA GLY A 306 14.97 0.54 -13.60
C GLY A 306 14.88 -0.80 -14.36
N ALA A 307 16.00 -1.53 -14.47
CA ALA A 307 15.96 -2.89 -15.00
C ALA A 307 15.15 -3.83 -14.08
N VAL A 308 14.44 -4.76 -14.69
CA VAL A 308 13.55 -5.72 -14.02
C VAL A 308 14.34 -6.87 -13.41
N SER A 309 15.31 -7.43 -14.13
CA SER A 309 16.15 -8.50 -13.60
C SER A 309 17.54 -8.55 -14.24
N TYR A 310 18.46 -9.19 -13.53
CA TYR A 310 19.82 -9.47 -13.97
C TYR A 310 20.20 -10.88 -13.50
N SER A 311 20.75 -11.69 -14.39
CA SER A 311 21.28 -13.00 -14.04
C SER A 311 22.50 -13.35 -14.87
N VAL A 312 23.42 -14.12 -14.29
CA VAL A 312 24.55 -14.72 -14.99
C VAL A 312 24.43 -16.23 -14.91
N THR A 313 24.44 -16.90 -16.05
CA THR A 313 24.59 -18.34 -16.16
C THR A 313 26.05 -18.66 -16.36
N HIS A 314 26.65 -19.41 -15.43
CA HIS A 314 28.02 -19.90 -15.52
C HIS A 314 28.00 -21.29 -16.15
N ASN A 315 28.53 -21.43 -17.37
CA ASN A 315 28.50 -22.71 -18.08
C ASN A 315 29.78 -23.49 -17.78
N ASP A 316 29.80 -24.17 -16.62
CA ASP A 316 30.96 -24.93 -16.15
C ASP A 316 31.11 -26.30 -16.82
N SER A 317 32.34 -26.84 -16.76
CA SER A 317 32.69 -28.13 -17.35
C SER A 317 31.92 -29.32 -16.72
N THR A 318 31.58 -29.25 -15.44
CA THR A 318 30.82 -30.29 -14.72
C THR A 318 29.38 -30.39 -15.23
N SER A 319 28.71 -29.25 -15.38
CA SER A 319 27.34 -29.13 -15.87
C SER A 319 27.23 -29.55 -17.34
N LYS A 320 28.21 -29.19 -18.18
CA LYS A 320 28.31 -29.67 -19.57
C LYS A 320 28.47 -31.19 -19.65
N ALA A 321 29.30 -31.77 -18.77
CA ALA A 321 29.46 -33.23 -18.69
C ALA A 321 28.18 -33.92 -18.20
N ALA A 322 27.46 -33.34 -17.24
CA ALA A 322 26.19 -33.85 -16.75
C ALA A 322 25.11 -33.89 -17.86
N PHE A 323 25.03 -32.86 -18.71
CA PHE A 323 24.13 -32.84 -19.85
C PHE A 323 24.42 -33.99 -20.83
N LYS A 324 25.70 -34.20 -21.20
CA LYS A 324 26.10 -35.31 -22.08
C LYS A 324 25.77 -36.68 -21.50
N ARG A 325 25.84 -36.84 -20.17
CA ARG A 325 25.43 -38.07 -19.50
C ARG A 325 23.92 -38.30 -19.55
N LEU A 326 23.12 -37.25 -19.37
CA LEU A 326 21.66 -37.33 -19.38
C LEU A 326 21.10 -37.54 -20.80
N PHE A 327 21.75 -36.97 -21.81
CA PHE A 327 21.34 -37.03 -23.20
C PHE A 327 22.49 -37.51 -24.12
N PRO A 328 22.88 -38.79 -24.03
CA PRO A 328 24.07 -39.30 -24.74
C PRO A 328 23.93 -39.29 -26.27
N ASN A 329 22.70 -39.23 -26.78
CA ASN A 329 22.39 -39.20 -28.23
C ASN A 329 22.03 -37.80 -28.73
N ALA A 330 22.15 -36.75 -27.92
CA ALA A 330 21.88 -35.39 -28.36
C ALA A 330 22.92 -34.96 -29.41
N PRO A 331 22.51 -34.25 -30.48
CA PRO A 331 23.44 -33.69 -31.46
C PRO A 331 24.46 -32.77 -30.77
N GLU A 332 25.73 -32.83 -31.19
CA GLU A 332 26.81 -32.06 -30.57
C GLU A 332 26.55 -30.53 -30.58
N ALA A 333 25.87 -30.04 -31.63
CA ALA A 333 25.47 -28.63 -31.77
C ALA A 333 24.28 -28.20 -30.86
N MET A 334 23.64 -29.12 -30.14
CA MET A 334 22.52 -28.79 -29.25
C MET A 334 22.99 -28.06 -27.98
N LEU A 335 24.21 -28.34 -27.52
CA LEU A 335 24.81 -27.68 -26.37
C LEU A 335 25.73 -26.55 -26.86
N LEU A 336 25.31 -25.31 -26.67
CA LEU A 336 26.14 -24.15 -27.02
C LEU A 336 27.40 -24.13 -26.14
N ASP A 337 28.54 -23.80 -26.75
CA ASP A 337 29.87 -23.87 -26.14
C ASP A 337 30.32 -22.57 -25.46
N TYR A 338 29.45 -21.57 -25.33
CA TYR A 338 29.71 -20.35 -24.56
C TYR A 338 30.09 -20.66 -23.10
N ASP A 339 30.98 -19.84 -22.54
CA ASP A 339 31.49 -19.97 -21.16
C ASP A 339 30.52 -19.35 -20.14
N SER A 340 29.76 -18.32 -20.52
CA SER A 340 28.68 -17.78 -19.70
C SER A 340 27.62 -17.06 -20.51
N VAL A 341 26.45 -16.83 -19.89
CA VAL A 341 25.37 -16.01 -20.45
C VAL A 341 24.98 -14.96 -19.43
N ILE A 342 25.08 -13.69 -19.80
CA ILE A 342 24.57 -12.57 -19.00
C ILE A 342 23.20 -12.21 -19.55
N SER A 343 22.18 -12.20 -18.71
CA SER A 343 20.80 -11.84 -19.07
C SER A 343 20.35 -10.62 -18.29
N MET A 344 19.88 -9.60 -19.00
CA MET A 344 19.33 -8.38 -18.42
C MET A 344 17.92 -8.19 -18.95
N ILE A 345 16.93 -8.07 -18.07
CA ILE A 345 15.55 -7.78 -18.47
C ILE A 345 15.25 -6.34 -18.13
N VAL A 346 14.84 -5.57 -19.12
CA VAL A 346 14.59 -4.13 -19.02
C VAL A 346 13.17 -3.79 -19.48
N PRO A 347 12.57 -2.71 -18.95
CA PRO A 347 11.20 -2.35 -19.29
C PRO A 347 11.03 -1.98 -20.77
N ASN A 348 12.04 -1.34 -21.36
CA ASN A 348 12.09 -0.90 -22.75
C ASN A 348 13.54 -0.60 -23.16
N ILE A 349 13.75 -0.25 -24.43
CA ILE A 349 15.09 0.04 -24.96
C ILE A 349 15.69 1.33 -24.40
N GLU A 350 14.86 2.31 -24.03
CA GLU A 350 15.30 3.60 -23.47
C GLU A 350 16.08 3.41 -22.16
N CYS A 351 15.77 2.37 -21.38
CA CYS A 351 16.56 1.98 -20.21
C CYS A 351 18.05 1.78 -20.56
N ILE A 352 18.33 1.13 -21.69
CA ILE A 352 19.70 0.87 -22.15
C ILE A 352 20.34 2.13 -22.74
N GLU A 353 19.56 2.97 -23.44
CA GLU A 353 20.05 4.24 -23.98
C GLU A 353 20.51 5.18 -22.86
N LYS A 354 19.69 5.35 -21.82
CA LYS A 354 20.02 6.15 -20.64
C LYS A 354 21.23 5.58 -19.87
N MET A 355 21.33 4.26 -19.78
CA MET A 355 22.52 3.62 -19.18
C MET A 355 23.79 3.94 -19.97
N ARG A 356 23.73 3.96 -21.31
CA ARG A 356 24.88 4.26 -22.17
C ARG A 356 25.40 5.68 -21.99
N GLU A 357 24.54 6.62 -21.60
CA GLU A 357 24.91 7.99 -21.30
C GLU A 357 25.57 8.15 -19.91
N ASP A 358 25.47 7.13 -19.04
CA ASP A 358 26.09 7.16 -17.72
C ASP A 358 27.63 7.12 -17.81
N PRO A 359 28.35 8.06 -17.17
CA PRO A 359 29.82 8.05 -17.14
C PRO A 359 30.42 6.73 -16.62
N ASP A 360 29.78 6.07 -15.66
CA ASP A 360 30.26 4.80 -15.10
C ASP A 360 30.02 3.63 -16.06
N PHE A 361 28.97 3.67 -16.89
CA PHE A 361 28.77 2.67 -17.94
C PHE A 361 29.91 2.74 -18.98
N MET A 362 30.21 3.94 -19.47
CA MET A 362 31.25 4.13 -20.49
C MET A 362 32.68 3.97 -19.97
N LYS A 363 32.95 4.33 -18.71
CA LYS A 363 34.31 4.31 -18.14
C LYS A 363 34.64 3.05 -17.35
N LYS A 364 33.65 2.33 -16.82
CA LYS A 364 33.87 1.16 -15.96
C LYS A 364 33.35 -0.12 -16.60
N PHE A 365 32.10 -0.12 -17.07
CA PHE A 365 31.45 -1.34 -17.55
C PHE A 365 31.94 -1.81 -18.93
N ILE A 366 31.98 -0.90 -19.92
CA ILE A 366 32.44 -1.25 -21.28
C ILE A 366 33.91 -1.69 -21.30
N PRO A 367 34.86 -0.99 -20.64
CA PRO A 367 36.25 -1.44 -20.61
C PRO A 367 36.42 -2.79 -19.90
N ASP A 368 35.62 -3.06 -18.87
CA ASP A 368 35.69 -4.33 -18.14
C ASP A 368 35.24 -5.54 -18.99
N HIS A 369 34.30 -5.37 -19.92
CA HIS A 369 33.95 -6.44 -20.86
C HIS A 369 35.14 -6.95 -21.66
N PHE A 370 36.08 -6.07 -22.01
CA PHE A 370 37.31 -6.46 -22.70
C PHE A 370 38.34 -7.13 -21.78
N ASN A 371 38.12 -7.20 -20.47
CA ASN A 371 39.04 -7.86 -19.53
C ASN A 371 38.81 -9.35 -19.46
N PHE A 372 37.55 -9.81 -19.48
CA PHE A 372 37.20 -11.22 -19.28
C PHE A 372 36.61 -11.89 -20.54
N ALA A 373 36.01 -11.14 -21.47
CA ALA A 373 35.37 -11.70 -22.66
C ALA A 373 36.24 -11.60 -23.93
N ASP A 374 36.19 -12.65 -24.75
CA ASP A 374 36.59 -12.60 -26.15
C ASP A 374 35.46 -11.97 -26.98
N MET A 375 35.60 -10.68 -27.25
CA MET A 375 34.62 -9.89 -27.99
C MET A 375 34.51 -10.26 -29.47
N SER A 376 35.47 -11.01 -30.03
CA SER A 376 35.40 -11.47 -31.43
C SER A 376 34.42 -12.64 -31.60
N ARG A 377 34.26 -13.45 -30.56
CA ARG A 377 33.43 -14.66 -30.58
C ARG A 377 32.11 -14.51 -29.80
N SER A 378 32.09 -13.65 -28.78
CA SER A 378 30.89 -13.39 -27.99
C SER A 378 29.76 -12.81 -28.86
N ARG A 379 28.51 -13.09 -28.50
CA ARG A 379 27.31 -12.68 -29.26
C ARG A 379 26.26 -12.09 -28.33
N CYS A 380 25.38 -11.26 -28.87
CA CYS A 380 24.21 -10.78 -28.13
C CYS A 380 22.92 -11.08 -28.89
N ILE A 381 21.83 -11.22 -28.13
CA ILE A 381 20.46 -11.26 -28.64
C ILE A 381 19.62 -10.29 -27.82
N VAL A 382 18.74 -9.56 -28.51
CA VAL A 382 17.78 -8.65 -27.91
C VAL A 382 16.40 -9.00 -28.44
N GLY A 383 15.45 -9.22 -27.54
CA GLY A 383 14.08 -9.59 -27.90
C GLY A 383 13.11 -9.37 -26.76
N TRP A 384 11.82 -9.41 -27.03
CA TRP A 384 10.80 -9.35 -25.98
C TRP A 384 10.76 -10.67 -25.20
N VAL A 385 10.43 -10.60 -23.91
CA VAL A 385 10.42 -11.76 -23.01
C VAL A 385 9.11 -11.84 -22.24
N GLU A 386 8.63 -13.07 -22.07
CA GLU A 386 7.56 -13.42 -21.15
C GLU A 386 8.17 -14.18 -19.98
N ASN A 387 8.20 -13.55 -18.79
CA ASN A 387 8.72 -14.17 -17.59
C ASN A 387 7.62 -14.94 -16.87
N TYR A 388 7.73 -16.25 -16.85
CA TYR A 388 6.96 -17.11 -15.96
C TYR A 388 7.81 -17.38 -14.72
N ASN A 389 7.65 -16.55 -13.69
CA ASN A 389 8.41 -16.69 -12.44
C ASN A 389 7.89 -17.88 -11.64
N PHE A 390 8.65 -18.97 -11.61
CA PHE A 390 8.39 -20.15 -10.77
C PHE A 390 9.06 -20.08 -9.39
N GLN A 391 9.44 -18.89 -8.90
CA GLN A 391 9.96 -18.75 -7.55
C GLN A 391 8.82 -18.89 -6.53
N ASN A 392 8.61 -20.14 -6.10
CA ASN A 392 7.83 -20.56 -4.94
C ASN A 392 8.46 -20.07 -3.64
N GLY A 393 8.50 -18.75 -3.43
CA GLY A 393 8.91 -18.14 -2.19
C GLY A 393 7.98 -16.98 -1.89
N LEU A 394 6.84 -17.28 -1.28
CA LEU A 394 6.06 -16.28 -0.54
C LEU A 394 7.02 -15.47 0.35
N ASN A 395 6.80 -14.16 0.49
CA ASN A 395 7.59 -13.22 1.31
C ASN A 395 7.51 -13.55 2.83
N TYR A 396 7.75 -14.79 3.24
CA TYR A 396 7.78 -15.17 4.63
C TYR A 396 9.13 -14.82 5.25
N ALA A 397 9.07 -14.31 6.48
CA ALA A 397 10.22 -14.26 7.35
C ALA A 397 10.83 -15.66 7.51
N THR A 398 12.16 -15.73 7.59
CA THR A 398 12.89 -16.99 7.77
C THR A 398 12.46 -17.65 9.08
N LYS A 399 12.70 -18.97 9.21
CA LYS A 399 12.45 -19.68 10.48
C LYS A 399 13.14 -18.99 11.67
N ASP A 400 14.35 -18.46 11.47
CA ASP A 400 15.09 -17.73 12.50
C ASP A 400 14.42 -16.41 12.87
N GLU A 401 13.89 -15.68 11.89
CA GLU A 401 13.16 -14.43 12.13
C GLU A 401 11.81 -14.64 12.79
N LEU A 402 11.18 -15.81 12.61
CA LEU A 402 9.92 -16.21 13.25
C LEU A 402 10.13 -16.92 14.60
N ALA A 403 11.38 -17.21 14.98
CA ALA A 403 11.68 -17.96 16.20
C ALA A 403 11.13 -17.28 17.47
N PHE A 404 10.94 -15.95 17.49
CA PHE A 404 10.35 -15.26 18.64
C PHE A 404 8.86 -15.59 18.86
N LEU A 405 8.16 -16.05 17.82
CA LEU A 405 6.78 -16.54 17.89
C LEU A 405 6.72 -18.01 18.32
N ASP A 406 7.86 -18.69 18.41
CA ASP A 406 7.92 -20.05 18.92
C ASP A 406 7.51 -20.06 20.39
N THR A 407 6.45 -20.80 20.69
CA THR A 407 5.88 -20.84 22.02
C THR A 407 6.30 -22.07 22.83
N ASP A 408 7.12 -22.95 22.25
CA ASP A 408 7.80 -24.03 22.99
C ASP A 408 8.84 -23.51 23.98
N ILE A 409 9.39 -22.33 23.71
CA ILE A 409 10.46 -21.72 24.50
C ILE A 409 9.90 -20.52 25.27
N GLN A 410 9.92 -20.60 26.60
CA GLN A 410 9.68 -19.44 27.45
C GLN A 410 10.84 -18.46 27.28
N ARG A 411 10.52 -17.20 27.01
CA ARG A 411 11.50 -16.12 26.85
C ARG A 411 11.19 -15.01 27.83
N LYS A 412 12.24 -14.48 28.46
CA LYS A 412 12.15 -13.30 29.31
C LYS A 412 12.79 -12.12 28.61
N LEU A 413 12.06 -11.01 28.57
CA LEU A 413 12.60 -9.74 28.11
C LEU A 413 13.55 -9.16 29.16
N THR A 414 14.77 -8.83 28.75
CA THR A 414 15.71 -8.04 29.54
C THR A 414 15.98 -6.73 28.81
N VAL A 415 15.78 -5.61 29.51
CA VAL A 415 16.04 -4.27 28.99
C VAL A 415 17.23 -3.69 29.75
N SER A 416 18.29 -3.31 29.04
CA SER A 416 19.48 -2.69 29.61
C SER A 416 19.88 -1.46 28.78
N GLY A 417 19.50 -0.27 29.25
CA GLY A 417 19.63 0.96 28.46
C GLY A 417 18.74 0.91 27.22
N ASP A 418 19.32 1.14 26.04
CA ASP A 418 18.62 1.12 24.75
C ASP A 418 18.58 -0.29 24.11
N THR A 419 19.13 -1.31 24.78
CA THR A 419 19.19 -2.68 24.26
C THR A 419 18.06 -3.54 24.81
N VAL A 420 17.33 -4.20 23.90
CA VAL A 420 16.24 -5.13 24.19
C VAL A 420 16.71 -6.55 23.83
N GLU A 421 16.84 -7.43 24.82
CA GLU A 421 17.22 -8.84 24.62
C GLU A 421 16.11 -9.80 25.06
N TYR A 422 15.85 -10.81 24.23
CA TYR A 422 14.96 -11.94 24.56
C TYR A 422 15.81 -13.15 24.92
N LYS A 423 15.87 -13.50 26.20
CA LYS A 423 16.62 -14.70 26.66
C LYS A 423 15.66 -15.86 26.85
N ALA A 424 15.97 -17.00 26.22
CA ALA A 424 15.31 -18.26 26.52
C ALA A 424 15.56 -18.61 28.01
N THR A 425 14.49 -18.88 28.75
CA THR A 425 14.56 -19.17 30.18
C THR A 425 14.33 -20.65 30.49
N ALA A 426 13.41 -21.30 29.77
CA ALA A 426 13.10 -22.71 29.90
C ALA A 426 12.25 -23.17 28.71
N GLU A 427 12.26 -24.46 28.40
CA GLU A 427 11.21 -25.07 27.59
C GLU A 427 9.91 -25.16 28.42
N VAL A 428 8.76 -25.07 27.75
CA VAL A 428 7.47 -25.28 28.42
C VAL A 428 7.36 -26.74 28.86
N ASP A 429 7.03 -26.97 30.13
CA ASP A 429 6.70 -28.30 30.65
C ASP A 429 5.32 -28.73 30.12
N LYS A 430 5.35 -29.43 28.98
CA LYS A 430 4.15 -29.85 28.24
C LYS A 430 3.30 -30.86 29.02
N GLU A 431 3.93 -31.70 29.84
CA GLU A 431 3.23 -32.70 30.67
C GLU A 431 2.45 -31.99 31.78
N LYS A 432 3.09 -31.05 32.48
CA LYS A 432 2.42 -30.26 33.51
C LYS A 432 1.27 -29.41 32.95
N GLU A 433 1.44 -28.76 31.81
CA GLU A 433 0.35 -28.02 31.14
C GLU A 433 -0.81 -28.95 30.77
N ALA A 434 -0.51 -30.16 30.28
CA ALA A 434 -1.54 -31.17 29.98
C ALA A 434 -2.29 -31.63 31.25
N GLU A 435 -1.58 -31.88 32.36
CA GLU A 435 -2.18 -32.26 33.64
C GLU A 435 -3.07 -31.15 34.23
N GLU A 436 -2.63 -29.89 34.16
CA GLU A 436 -3.45 -28.75 34.61
C GLU A 436 -4.72 -28.60 33.78
N ARG A 437 -4.63 -28.83 32.46
CA ARG A 437 -5.76 -28.70 31.54
C ARG A 437 -6.73 -29.88 31.63
N ALA A 438 -6.25 -31.10 31.87
CA ALA A 438 -7.11 -32.26 32.10
C ALA A 438 -8.06 -32.09 33.31
N LYS A 439 -7.71 -31.22 34.26
CA LYS A 439 -8.59 -30.86 35.39
C LYS A 439 -9.78 -30.00 34.95
N LEU A 440 -9.69 -29.30 33.82
CA LEU A 440 -10.75 -28.45 33.28
C LEU A 440 -11.78 -29.23 32.48
N ASP A 441 -11.42 -30.38 31.89
CA ASP A 441 -12.32 -31.19 31.05
C ASP A 441 -13.60 -31.65 31.77
N ALA A 442 -13.59 -31.67 33.11
CA ALA A 442 -14.74 -32.01 33.94
C ALA A 442 -15.71 -30.83 34.19
N ILE A 443 -15.38 -29.62 33.73
CA ILE A 443 -16.11 -28.40 34.05
C ILE A 443 -17.09 -28.07 32.92
N ASP A 444 -18.38 -28.13 33.22
CA ASP A 444 -19.43 -27.76 32.28
C ASP A 444 -19.55 -26.24 32.14
N ASN A 445 -19.31 -25.73 30.93
CA ASN A 445 -19.46 -24.33 30.54
C ASN A 445 -20.57 -24.13 29.49
N HIS A 446 -21.48 -25.09 29.30
CA HIS A 446 -22.44 -25.06 28.20
C HIS A 446 -23.66 -24.15 28.41
N ASN A 447 -23.94 -23.68 29.64
CA ASN A 447 -25.28 -23.21 30.00
C ASN A 447 -25.45 -21.71 30.33
N VAL A 448 -24.48 -20.84 30.00
CA VAL A 448 -24.68 -19.39 30.15
C VAL A 448 -25.47 -18.84 28.98
N SER A 449 -26.60 -18.19 29.23
CA SER A 449 -27.50 -17.68 28.18
C SER A 449 -26.99 -16.38 27.54
N ALA A 450 -26.34 -15.52 28.32
CA ALA A 450 -25.71 -14.28 27.88
C ALA A 450 -24.72 -13.77 28.95
N TYR A 451 -23.81 -12.91 28.52
CA TYR A 451 -22.93 -12.14 29.41
C TYR A 451 -23.17 -10.64 29.24
N THR A 452 -23.17 -9.90 30.35
CA THR A 452 -23.03 -8.43 30.34
C THR A 452 -21.58 -8.10 30.68
N VAL A 453 -20.83 -7.57 29.71
CA VAL A 453 -19.39 -7.31 29.85
C VAL A 453 -19.02 -6.00 29.17
N THR A 454 -17.83 -5.51 29.50
CA THR A 454 -17.25 -4.33 28.86
C THR A 454 -16.42 -4.75 27.65
N LEU A 455 -16.76 -4.27 26.46
CA LEU A 455 -15.92 -4.36 25.27
C LEU A 455 -15.19 -3.03 25.02
N ASN A 456 -13.97 -3.13 24.52
CA ASN A 456 -13.11 -1.99 24.22
C ASN A 456 -13.30 -1.55 22.76
N TYR A 457 -14.01 -0.44 22.54
CA TYR A 457 -14.20 0.17 21.22
C TYR A 457 -13.10 1.18 20.90
N ARG A 458 -13.08 1.65 19.65
CA ARG A 458 -12.18 2.72 19.23
C ARG A 458 -12.39 3.98 20.08
N LEU A 459 -11.31 4.47 20.69
CA LEU A 459 -11.27 5.84 21.19
C LEU A 459 -10.87 6.78 20.06
N ASP A 460 -11.68 7.82 19.83
CA ASP A 460 -11.38 8.85 18.83
C ASP A 460 -10.02 9.53 19.13
N PRO A 461 -9.10 9.65 18.16
CA PRO A 461 -7.83 10.36 18.35
C PRO A 461 -8.00 11.79 18.88
N ARG A 462 -9.07 12.49 18.50
CA ARG A 462 -9.40 13.84 19.02
C ARG A 462 -9.73 13.84 20.52
N LYS A 463 -10.04 12.68 21.08
CA LYS A 463 -10.31 12.43 22.51
C LYS A 463 -9.13 11.73 23.20
N GLY A 464 -7.95 11.70 22.57
CA GLY A 464 -6.75 11.08 23.13
C GLY A 464 -6.62 9.58 22.85
N GLY A 465 -7.33 9.07 21.83
CA GLY A 465 -7.04 7.76 21.23
C GLY A 465 -5.79 7.80 20.33
N ASP A 466 -5.28 6.62 19.98
CA ASP A 466 -4.10 6.48 19.15
C ASP A 466 -4.48 6.28 17.67
N GLU A 467 -3.71 6.81 16.73
CA GLU A 467 -3.99 6.67 15.28
C GLU A 467 -3.45 5.37 14.67
N MET A 468 -2.55 4.68 15.39
CA MET A 468 -1.86 3.49 14.91
C MET A 468 -1.76 2.43 16.00
N ILE A 469 -1.91 1.17 15.63
CA ILE A 469 -1.79 0.01 16.54
C ILE A 469 -0.45 -0.68 16.28
N TRP A 470 0.32 -0.92 17.32
CA TRP A 470 1.57 -1.67 17.25
C TRP A 470 1.35 -3.12 17.68
N GLY A 471 1.02 -3.99 16.73
CA GLY A 471 0.63 -5.37 16.99
C GLY A 471 1.67 -6.15 17.79
N GLY A 472 1.23 -6.75 18.91
CA GLY A 472 2.03 -7.63 19.76
C GLY A 472 3.02 -6.93 20.69
N THR A 473 3.02 -5.59 20.75
CA THR A 473 3.91 -4.80 21.63
C THR A 473 3.22 -4.36 22.93
N PHE A 474 4.02 -3.89 23.89
CA PHE A 474 3.49 -3.25 25.10
C PHE A 474 2.70 -1.97 24.78
N ALA A 475 2.99 -1.27 23.68
CA ALA A 475 2.20 -0.13 23.22
C ALA A 475 0.75 -0.54 22.91
N GLN A 476 0.53 -1.70 22.25
CA GLN A 476 -0.83 -2.19 22.02
C GLN A 476 -1.53 -2.57 23.32
N MET A 477 -0.82 -3.18 24.28
CA MET A 477 -1.39 -3.51 25.59
C MET A 477 -1.87 -2.28 26.35
N ARG A 478 -1.09 -1.18 26.29
CA ARG A 478 -1.36 0.08 26.99
C ARG A 478 -2.24 1.05 26.21
N ARG A 479 -2.63 0.69 24.98
CA ARG A 479 -3.48 1.50 24.12
C ARG A 479 -4.79 1.84 24.83
N LYS A 480 -5.24 3.08 24.65
CA LYS A 480 -6.52 3.57 25.20
C LYS A 480 -7.68 3.20 24.29
N TYR A 481 -8.79 2.83 24.89
CA TYR A 481 -10.04 2.45 24.23
C TYR A 481 -11.23 3.19 24.85
N ASP A 482 -12.37 3.16 24.17
CA ASP A 482 -13.66 3.60 24.71
C ASP A 482 -14.43 2.37 25.23
N PRO A 483 -14.38 2.08 26.55
CA PRO A 483 -15.03 0.90 27.11
C PRO A 483 -16.55 1.07 27.11
N ARG A 484 -17.27 0.09 26.57
CA ARG A 484 -18.74 0.07 26.54
C ARG A 484 -19.27 -1.25 27.07
N GLU A 485 -20.23 -1.14 28.00
CA GLU A 485 -21.00 -2.29 28.44
C GLU A 485 -21.92 -2.77 27.32
N VAL A 486 -21.88 -4.06 27.04
CA VAL A 486 -22.70 -4.72 26.03
C VAL A 486 -23.23 -6.05 26.56
N VAL A 487 -24.30 -6.54 25.94
CA VAL A 487 -24.82 -7.88 26.17
C VAL A 487 -24.39 -8.79 25.02
N ILE A 488 -23.69 -9.88 25.34
CA ILE A 488 -23.24 -10.89 24.38
C ILE A 488 -24.10 -12.14 24.57
N GLN A 489 -24.92 -12.46 23.57
CA GLN A 489 -25.86 -13.59 23.63
C GLN A 489 -25.18 -14.90 23.26
N ASN A 490 -25.63 -16.00 23.87
CA ASN A 490 -25.17 -17.33 23.49
C ASN A 490 -25.88 -17.84 22.23
N ALA A 491 -25.10 -18.27 21.25
CA ALA A 491 -25.54 -18.85 19.98
C ALA A 491 -25.82 -20.37 20.06
N ARG A 492 -25.53 -21.02 21.19
CA ARG A 492 -25.75 -22.46 21.37
C ARG A 492 -27.22 -22.83 21.12
N GLY A 493 -27.45 -23.81 20.23
CA GLY A 493 -28.78 -24.24 19.82
C GLY A 493 -29.44 -23.37 18.74
N LYS A 494 -28.74 -22.31 18.28
CA LYS A 494 -29.20 -21.39 17.21
C LYS A 494 -28.19 -21.31 16.07
N GLU A 495 -27.25 -22.24 15.99
CA GLU A 495 -26.13 -22.19 15.04
C GLU A 495 -26.59 -22.03 13.59
N SER A 496 -27.72 -22.64 13.21
CA SER A 496 -28.31 -22.56 11.88
C SER A 496 -28.85 -21.16 11.50
N GLU A 497 -28.98 -20.23 12.45
CA GLU A 497 -29.42 -18.86 12.17
C GLU A 497 -28.29 -17.97 11.61
N PHE A 498 -27.04 -18.42 11.75
CA PHE A 498 -25.80 -17.71 11.42
C PHE A 498 -25.16 -18.28 10.15
N SER A 499 -24.75 -17.39 9.25
CA SER A 499 -24.00 -17.77 8.05
C SER A 499 -23.07 -16.64 7.62
N LEU A 500 -22.02 -16.99 6.87
CA LEU A 500 -21.05 -16.04 6.35
C LEU A 500 -21.68 -14.91 5.53
N ASP A 501 -22.74 -15.18 4.76
CA ASP A 501 -23.37 -14.18 3.89
C ASP A 501 -24.46 -13.36 4.61
N LYS A 502 -25.01 -13.84 5.72
CA LYS A 502 -26.05 -13.14 6.47
C LYS A 502 -25.50 -12.36 7.66
N THR A 503 -24.78 -13.02 8.55
CA THR A 503 -24.27 -12.44 9.81
C THR A 503 -22.78 -12.14 9.75
N GLY A 504 -22.08 -12.66 8.75
CA GLY A 504 -20.65 -12.51 8.57
C GLY A 504 -19.83 -13.57 9.32
N PHE A 505 -20.48 -14.44 10.08
CA PHE A 505 -19.83 -15.55 10.78
C PHE A 505 -20.74 -16.78 10.81
N GLN A 506 -20.12 -17.94 10.99
CA GLN A 506 -20.78 -19.25 10.95
C GLN A 506 -20.09 -20.21 11.91
N PHE A 507 -20.85 -21.10 12.54
CA PHE A 507 -20.33 -22.15 13.42
C PHE A 507 -20.40 -23.48 12.69
N GLU A 508 -19.31 -24.24 12.73
CA GLU A 508 -19.23 -25.53 12.05
C GLU A 508 -18.58 -26.59 12.94
N HIS A 509 -18.96 -27.85 12.69
CA HIS A 509 -18.28 -29.00 13.26
C HIS A 509 -17.29 -29.54 12.24
N PHE A 510 -15.99 -29.40 12.54
CA PHE A 510 -14.91 -29.76 11.65
C PHE A 510 -13.81 -30.48 12.44
N PRO A 511 -13.90 -31.80 12.64
CA PRO A 511 -12.82 -32.57 13.23
C PRO A 511 -11.56 -32.55 12.35
N THR A 512 -10.37 -32.53 12.97
CA THR A 512 -9.08 -32.59 12.26
C THR A 512 -8.28 -33.83 12.65
N SER A 513 -7.48 -34.37 11.72
CA SER A 513 -6.56 -35.47 12.03
C SER A 513 -5.34 -35.01 12.85
N TYR A 514 -4.99 -33.72 12.79
CA TYR A 514 -3.87 -33.15 13.53
C TYR A 514 -4.21 -33.03 15.03
N LYS A 515 -3.60 -33.90 15.86
CA LYS A 515 -4.00 -34.07 17.27
C LYS A 515 -3.23 -33.20 18.26
N ASP A 516 -1.93 -33.04 18.07
CA ASP A 516 -1.05 -32.34 19.00
C ASP A 516 -1.21 -30.83 18.90
N PHE A 517 -1.02 -30.10 19.99
CA PHE A 517 -1.06 -28.63 19.92
C PHE A 517 0.14 -28.09 19.13
N PRO A 518 -0.07 -27.21 18.13
CA PRO A 518 1.04 -26.60 17.42
C PRO A 518 1.67 -25.54 18.31
N TRP A 519 2.80 -25.87 18.91
CA TRP A 519 3.53 -24.94 19.77
C TRP A 519 4.29 -23.87 18.98
N SER A 520 4.44 -24.04 17.67
CA SER A 520 5.18 -23.11 16.82
C SER A 520 4.46 -22.85 15.50
N PRO A 521 4.35 -21.59 15.05
CA PRO A 521 3.75 -21.28 13.76
C PRO A 521 4.60 -21.74 12.58
N ILE A 522 5.88 -22.10 12.79
CA ILE A 522 6.77 -22.63 11.75
C ILE A 522 6.84 -24.17 11.75
N ASP A 523 5.93 -24.85 12.46
CA ASP A 523 5.81 -26.30 12.38
C ASP A 523 5.43 -26.71 10.94
N GLU A 524 6.32 -27.47 10.29
CA GLU A 524 6.06 -28.01 8.96
C GLU A 524 4.92 -29.01 8.93
N HIS A 525 4.70 -29.74 10.03
CA HIS A 525 3.63 -30.72 10.12
C HIS A 525 2.25 -30.03 10.18
N LEU A 526 2.14 -28.92 10.91
CA LEU A 526 0.96 -28.06 10.91
C LEU A 526 0.60 -27.62 9.49
N ASN A 527 1.58 -27.17 8.71
CA ASN A 527 1.35 -26.75 7.33
C ASN A 527 0.94 -27.90 6.40
N LYS A 528 1.57 -29.07 6.52
CA LYS A 528 1.32 -30.22 5.64
C LYS A 528 -0.01 -30.91 5.91
N VAL A 529 -0.52 -30.86 7.14
CA VAL A 529 -1.72 -31.60 7.55
C VAL A 529 -2.86 -30.64 7.89
N TYR A 530 -2.75 -29.88 8.96
CA TYR A 530 -3.85 -29.05 9.46
C TYR A 530 -4.26 -27.95 8.47
N ASN A 531 -3.29 -27.21 7.92
CA ASN A 531 -3.61 -26.13 6.98
C ASN A 531 -4.19 -26.67 5.66
N ALA A 532 -3.68 -27.80 5.16
CA ALA A 532 -4.24 -28.48 3.99
C ALA A 532 -5.69 -28.95 4.22
N GLU A 533 -5.97 -29.56 5.38
CA GLU A 533 -7.34 -29.94 5.76
C GLU A 533 -8.26 -28.70 5.84
N CYS A 534 -7.77 -27.59 6.38
CA CYS A 534 -8.53 -26.35 6.47
C CYS A 534 -8.82 -25.73 5.09
N GLU A 535 -7.87 -25.76 4.14
CA GLU A 535 -8.09 -25.30 2.77
C GLU A 535 -9.17 -26.12 2.07
N GLU A 536 -9.13 -27.45 2.19
CA GLU A 536 -10.15 -28.34 1.61
C GLU A 536 -11.52 -28.10 2.24
N PHE A 537 -11.58 -28.00 3.57
CA PHE A 537 -12.80 -27.69 4.29
C PHE A 537 -13.39 -26.34 3.87
N MET A 538 -12.55 -25.30 3.81
CA MET A 538 -12.96 -23.95 3.39
C MET A 538 -13.49 -23.97 1.95
N ARG A 539 -12.83 -24.69 1.03
CA ARG A 539 -13.31 -24.84 -0.35
C ARG A 539 -14.69 -25.50 -0.41
N LYS A 540 -14.90 -26.56 0.38
CA LYS A 540 -16.17 -27.29 0.43
C LYS A 540 -17.32 -26.46 1.01
N ILE A 541 -17.09 -25.75 2.12
CA ILE A 541 -18.15 -25.00 2.82
C ILE A 541 -18.51 -23.71 2.09
N THR A 542 -17.56 -23.09 1.39
CA THR A 542 -17.77 -21.83 0.66
C THR A 542 -18.19 -22.03 -0.80
N GLY A 543 -17.94 -23.21 -1.37
CA GLY A 543 -18.16 -23.47 -2.80
C GLY A 543 -17.19 -22.73 -3.73
N ALA A 544 -16.10 -22.19 -3.19
CA ALA A 544 -15.12 -21.42 -3.94
C ALA A 544 -14.35 -22.28 -4.96
N SER A 545 -14.00 -21.66 -6.10
CA SER A 545 -13.18 -22.31 -7.12
C SER A 545 -11.73 -22.45 -6.67
N ASP A 546 -11.22 -21.46 -5.92
CA ASP A 546 -9.89 -21.50 -5.34
C ASP A 546 -9.86 -20.99 -3.88
N VAL A 547 -9.00 -21.60 -3.07
CA VAL A 547 -8.77 -21.24 -1.67
C VAL A 547 -7.28 -21.33 -1.40
N ARG A 548 -6.72 -20.31 -0.77
CA ARG A 548 -5.30 -20.23 -0.46
C ARG A 548 -5.05 -19.76 0.95
N LEU A 549 -4.19 -20.46 1.68
CA LEU A 549 -3.67 -20.03 2.96
C LEU A 549 -2.92 -18.70 2.83
N ILE A 550 -3.24 -17.76 3.72
CA ILE A 550 -2.50 -16.51 3.91
C ILE A 550 -1.46 -16.70 5.02
N SER A 551 -1.96 -17.07 6.21
CA SER A 551 -1.19 -17.19 7.45
C SER A 551 -2.04 -17.85 8.55
N HIS A 552 -1.41 -18.29 9.63
CA HIS A 552 -2.09 -18.67 10.87
C HIS A 552 -1.50 -17.96 12.09
N ILE A 553 -2.32 -17.74 13.11
CA ILE A 553 -1.95 -17.14 14.39
C ILE A 553 -2.31 -18.09 15.52
N ILE A 554 -1.36 -18.33 16.42
CA ILE A 554 -1.53 -19.17 17.60
C ILE A 554 -1.51 -18.26 18.83
N ARG A 555 -2.50 -18.42 19.71
CA ARG A 555 -2.62 -17.66 20.97
C ARG A 555 -2.69 -18.63 22.14
N GLN A 556 -1.85 -18.39 23.15
CA GLN A 556 -1.80 -19.20 24.37
C GLN A 556 -1.35 -18.43 25.62
N ARG A 557 -1.31 -17.10 25.55
CA ARG A 557 -0.81 -16.25 26.64
C ARG A 557 -1.94 -15.65 27.47
N GLN A 558 -1.77 -15.64 28.80
CA GLN A 558 -2.70 -15.01 29.75
C GLN A 558 -2.35 -13.54 29.96
N TRP A 559 -3.36 -12.70 30.13
CA TRP A 559 -3.21 -11.29 30.49
C TRP A 559 -2.66 -11.09 31.92
N GLU A 560 -3.00 -11.96 32.88
CA GLU A 560 -2.81 -11.73 34.32
C GLU A 560 -1.46 -12.21 34.90
N LYS A 561 -0.49 -12.65 34.08
CA LYS A 561 0.72 -13.34 34.56
C LYS A 561 1.92 -12.44 34.91
N THR A 562 1.79 -11.12 34.85
CA THR A 562 2.93 -10.22 35.09
C THR A 562 2.59 -9.12 36.11
N ASP A 563 3.58 -8.77 36.93
CA ASP A 563 3.50 -7.67 37.88
C ASP A 563 3.30 -6.33 37.13
N PRO A 564 2.20 -5.59 37.37
CA PRO A 564 1.94 -4.31 36.70
C PRO A 564 3.08 -3.30 36.82
N GLU A 565 3.83 -3.30 37.93
CA GLU A 565 4.95 -2.38 38.13
C GLU A 565 6.15 -2.73 37.24
N GLU A 566 6.39 -4.02 37.02
CA GLU A 566 7.45 -4.50 36.12
C GLU A 566 7.02 -4.33 34.66
N GLU A 567 5.75 -4.56 34.34
CA GLU A 567 5.23 -4.26 33.01
C GLU A 567 5.39 -2.79 32.67
N ALA A 568 5.03 -1.87 33.56
CA ALA A 568 5.12 -0.43 33.33
C ALA A 568 6.53 0.06 32.95
N LYS A 569 7.58 -0.67 33.38
CA LYS A 569 8.98 -0.35 33.06
C LYS A 569 9.42 -0.80 31.66
N LYS A 570 8.64 -1.66 30.98
CA LYS A 570 8.99 -2.18 29.66
C LYS A 570 8.75 -1.13 28.56
N PRO A 571 9.64 -0.99 27.57
CA PRO A 571 9.48 -0.02 26.50
C PRO A 571 8.29 -0.37 25.60
N ASP A 572 7.55 0.64 25.16
CA ASP A 572 6.33 0.49 24.35
C ASP A 572 6.54 -0.36 23.08
N MET A 573 7.68 -0.20 22.43
CA MET A 573 8.01 -0.89 21.17
C MET A 573 8.54 -2.30 21.35
N ALA A 574 8.80 -2.75 22.59
CA ALA A 574 9.18 -4.15 22.80
C ALA A 574 7.98 -5.06 22.57
N MET A 575 8.24 -6.18 21.88
CA MET A 575 7.29 -7.29 21.80
C MET A 575 7.06 -7.87 23.19
N THR A 576 5.80 -8.20 23.45
CA THR A 576 5.38 -8.77 24.72
C THR A 576 5.94 -10.20 24.90
N ASP A 577 6.35 -10.56 26.13
CA ASP A 577 7.04 -11.83 26.44
C ASP A 577 6.17 -13.10 26.20
N GLY A 578 6.65 -14.09 25.44
CA GLY A 578 6.00 -15.42 25.41
C GLY A 578 4.74 -15.54 24.54
N GLY A 579 4.68 -14.80 23.41
CA GLY A 579 3.66 -14.97 22.37
C GLY A 579 2.53 -13.95 22.39
N LEU A 580 1.58 -14.10 21.46
CA LEU A 580 0.51 -13.14 21.22
C LEU A 580 -0.64 -13.28 22.24
N LEU A 581 -1.01 -12.16 22.87
CA LEU A 581 -2.17 -12.05 23.77
C LEU A 581 -3.50 -12.21 23.03
N SER A 582 -4.58 -12.55 23.72
CA SER A 582 -5.93 -12.43 23.17
C SER A 582 -6.26 -10.96 22.87
N ALA A 583 -6.88 -10.71 21.70
CA ALA A 583 -7.27 -9.37 21.28
C ALA A 583 -8.54 -8.92 22.01
N ARG A 584 -8.37 -8.27 23.17
CA ARG A 584 -9.45 -7.73 24.02
C ARG A 584 -9.92 -6.34 23.54
N PHE A 585 -10.09 -6.15 22.23
CA PHE A 585 -10.62 -4.93 21.62
C PHE A 585 -11.41 -5.24 20.35
N VAL A 586 -12.42 -4.41 20.05
CA VAL A 586 -13.30 -4.61 18.90
C VAL A 586 -12.60 -4.23 17.61
N HIS A 587 -12.50 -5.18 16.68
CA HIS A 587 -11.82 -4.97 15.40
C HIS A 587 -12.33 -5.88 14.28
N ILE A 588 -11.92 -5.55 13.05
CA ILE A 588 -11.88 -6.47 11.91
C ILE A 588 -10.44 -6.46 11.40
N ASP A 589 -9.84 -7.64 11.25
CA ASP A 589 -8.41 -7.84 10.95
C ASP A 589 -7.87 -7.05 9.75
N GLN A 590 -8.67 -6.90 8.70
CA GLN A 590 -8.33 -6.12 7.51
C GLN A 590 -9.42 -5.11 7.19
N SER A 591 -9.00 -3.87 6.87
CA SER A 591 -9.89 -2.90 6.23
C SER A 591 -10.06 -3.22 4.75
N ASP A 592 -10.90 -2.47 4.02
CA ASP A 592 -10.98 -2.64 2.56
C ASP A 592 -9.59 -2.41 1.91
N LEU A 593 -8.83 -1.40 2.38
CA LEU A 593 -7.46 -1.16 1.95
C LEU A 593 -6.51 -2.28 2.40
N GLY A 594 -6.63 -2.73 3.65
CA GLY A 594 -5.82 -3.82 4.19
C GLY A 594 -6.02 -5.13 3.44
N ALA A 595 -7.25 -5.44 3.03
CA ALA A 595 -7.56 -6.63 2.26
C ALA A 595 -6.91 -6.60 0.87
N ILE A 596 -7.00 -5.48 0.16
CA ILE A 596 -6.30 -5.31 -1.13
C ILE A 596 -4.79 -5.45 -0.93
N ARG A 597 -4.23 -4.79 0.09
CA ARG A 597 -2.80 -4.88 0.38
C ARG A 597 -2.37 -6.33 0.57
N ARG A 598 -3.09 -7.10 1.40
CA ARG A 598 -2.82 -8.54 1.59
C ARG A 598 -2.92 -9.31 0.28
N LEU A 599 -3.92 -9.04 -0.56
CA LEU A 599 -4.06 -9.70 -1.85
C LEU A 599 -2.84 -9.49 -2.76
N TYR A 600 -2.20 -8.32 -2.72
CA TYR A 600 -1.01 -8.05 -3.52
C TYR A 600 0.29 -8.50 -2.84
N ASP A 601 0.39 -8.38 -1.52
CA ASP A 601 1.61 -8.66 -0.75
C ASP A 601 1.79 -10.16 -0.47
N ASP A 602 0.69 -10.88 -0.23
CA ASP A 602 0.71 -12.31 0.15
C ASP A 602 0.49 -13.25 -1.05
N MET A 603 0.24 -12.73 -2.26
CA MET A 603 0.12 -13.52 -3.49
C MET A 603 1.37 -13.39 -4.37
N PRO A 604 1.64 -14.36 -5.25
CA PRO A 604 2.65 -14.22 -6.29
C PRO A 604 2.50 -12.91 -7.09
N PRO A 605 3.61 -12.23 -7.45
CA PRO A 605 3.56 -10.96 -8.18
C PRO A 605 2.67 -11.02 -9.42
N GLY A 606 1.73 -10.07 -9.51
CA GLY A 606 0.77 -9.96 -10.62
C GLY A 606 -0.47 -10.86 -10.50
N GLU A 607 -0.50 -11.81 -9.56
CA GLU A 607 -1.65 -12.69 -9.38
C GLU A 607 -2.83 -11.99 -8.72
N GLY A 608 -2.59 -11.15 -7.71
CA GLY A 608 -3.66 -10.34 -7.10
C GLY A 608 -4.47 -9.53 -8.14
N ALA A 609 -3.81 -9.01 -9.17
CA ALA A 609 -4.45 -8.26 -10.27
C ALA A 609 -5.36 -9.11 -11.18
N LYS A 610 -5.30 -10.44 -11.10
CA LYS A 610 -6.26 -11.33 -11.77
C LYS A 610 -7.61 -11.36 -11.05
N HIS A 611 -7.64 -11.04 -9.76
CA HIS A 611 -8.84 -11.12 -8.93
C HIS A 611 -9.40 -9.73 -8.58
N ASP A 612 -8.54 -8.75 -8.27
CA ASP A 612 -8.98 -7.40 -7.88
C ASP A 612 -9.87 -6.76 -8.97
N GLY A 613 -11.11 -6.43 -8.60
CA GLY A 613 -12.11 -5.83 -9.47
C GLY A 613 -12.65 -6.72 -10.59
N LYS A 614 -12.27 -8.00 -10.68
CA LYS A 614 -12.68 -8.91 -11.76
C LYS A 614 -13.60 -10.02 -11.30
N HIS A 615 -13.22 -10.71 -10.24
CA HIS A 615 -13.94 -11.88 -9.72
C HIS A 615 -14.21 -11.70 -8.23
N ARG A 616 -15.29 -12.31 -7.74
CA ARG A 616 -15.56 -12.28 -6.31
C ARG A 616 -14.46 -13.03 -5.58
N TRP A 617 -13.91 -12.37 -4.56
CA TRP A 617 -13.01 -12.95 -3.59
C TRP A 617 -13.26 -12.38 -2.19
N ALA A 618 -12.82 -13.11 -1.18
CA ALA A 618 -12.99 -12.81 0.23
C ALA A 618 -11.75 -13.18 1.05
N ILE A 619 -11.65 -12.61 2.25
CA ILE A 619 -10.78 -13.09 3.32
C ILE A 619 -11.66 -13.69 4.40
N ILE A 620 -11.46 -14.97 4.69
CA ILE A 620 -12.22 -15.69 5.73
C ILE A 620 -11.22 -16.33 6.68
N ASN A 621 -11.40 -16.05 7.97
CA ASN A 621 -10.65 -16.67 9.04
C ASN A 621 -11.41 -17.89 9.56
N LEU A 622 -10.70 -18.97 9.82
CA LEU A 622 -11.15 -20.13 10.57
C LEU A 622 -10.51 -20.04 11.95
N TRP A 623 -11.33 -19.80 12.97
CA TRP A 623 -10.90 -19.82 14.36
C TRP A 623 -11.27 -21.16 15.02
N ARG A 624 -10.28 -21.79 15.65
CA ARG A 624 -10.42 -23.08 16.34
C ARG A 624 -9.84 -22.98 17.75
N PRO A 625 -10.60 -23.31 18.80
CA PRO A 625 -10.02 -23.55 20.10
C PRO A 625 -9.31 -24.92 20.07
N TRP A 626 -8.17 -25.06 20.75
CA TRP A 626 -7.48 -26.35 20.75
C TRP A 626 -8.04 -27.34 21.77
N GLU A 627 -8.81 -26.84 22.71
CA GLU A 627 -9.46 -27.55 23.80
C GLU A 627 -10.75 -26.82 24.17
N GLN A 628 -11.46 -27.32 25.18
CA GLN A 628 -12.69 -26.67 25.62
C GLN A 628 -12.44 -25.24 26.12
N VAL A 629 -13.30 -24.29 25.72
CA VAL A 629 -13.08 -22.86 25.99
C VAL A 629 -13.56 -22.47 27.38
N HIS A 630 -12.68 -22.45 28.36
CA HIS A 630 -13.01 -22.05 29.75
C HIS A 630 -12.67 -20.60 30.11
N ARG A 631 -12.04 -19.87 29.18
CA ARG A 631 -11.58 -18.50 29.41
C ARG A 631 -11.56 -17.71 28.11
N GLU A 632 -11.89 -16.42 28.21
CA GLU A 632 -11.78 -15.44 27.12
C GLU A 632 -12.43 -15.86 25.78
N PRO A 633 -13.69 -16.32 25.72
CA PRO A 633 -14.36 -16.68 24.46
C PRO A 633 -14.37 -15.55 23.42
N LEU A 634 -14.69 -15.89 22.17
CA LEU A 634 -14.83 -14.90 21.10
C LEU A 634 -16.26 -14.33 21.06
N ALA A 635 -16.34 -13.01 21.10
CA ALA A 635 -17.51 -12.23 20.75
C ALA A 635 -17.50 -11.93 19.25
N LEU A 636 -18.63 -12.16 18.59
CA LEU A 636 -18.87 -11.93 17.16
C LEU A 636 -20.05 -10.99 17.01
N CYS A 637 -19.87 -9.86 16.35
CA CYS A 637 -20.94 -8.91 16.10
C CYS A 637 -21.66 -9.27 14.80
N ASP A 638 -23.00 -9.30 14.81
CA ASP A 638 -23.79 -9.42 13.59
C ASP A 638 -23.50 -8.23 12.68
N ALA A 639 -22.91 -8.49 11.51
CA ALA A 639 -22.48 -7.47 10.55
C ALA A 639 -23.60 -6.49 10.18
N ARG A 640 -24.86 -6.94 10.21
CA ARG A 640 -26.04 -6.12 9.86
C ARG A 640 -26.42 -5.09 10.93
N SER A 641 -25.80 -5.19 12.10
CA SER A 641 -26.03 -4.28 13.23
C SER A 641 -24.98 -3.16 13.34
N VAL A 642 -23.97 -3.17 12.45
CA VAL A 642 -22.88 -2.20 12.42
C VAL A 642 -22.98 -1.41 11.12
N ARG A 643 -22.93 -0.09 11.23
CA ARG A 643 -23.04 0.81 10.08
C ARG A 643 -21.67 1.04 9.47
N ASP A 644 -21.62 1.27 8.16
CA ASP A 644 -20.36 1.52 7.45
C ASP A 644 -19.66 2.81 7.92
N ASP A 645 -20.39 3.81 8.44
CA ASP A 645 -19.81 5.06 8.97
C ASP A 645 -19.20 4.92 10.38
N GLU A 646 -19.39 3.77 11.04
CA GLU A 646 -18.76 3.43 12.31
C GLU A 646 -17.40 2.76 12.12
N LEU A 647 -17.07 2.38 10.88
CA LEU A 647 -15.83 1.71 10.53
C LEU A 647 -14.73 2.74 10.28
N HIS A 648 -13.67 2.70 11.08
CA HIS A 648 -12.52 3.58 10.94
C HIS A 648 -11.27 2.78 10.57
N ASP A 649 -10.73 3.07 9.38
CA ASP A 649 -9.50 2.45 8.91
C ASP A 649 -8.35 2.93 9.80
N THR A 650 -7.64 1.98 10.40
CA THR A 650 -6.55 2.23 11.36
C THR A 650 -5.32 1.47 10.90
N MET A 651 -4.19 2.17 10.83
CA MET A 651 -2.91 1.53 10.49
C MET A 651 -2.48 0.59 11.63
N HIS A 652 -2.15 -0.64 11.27
CA HIS A 652 -1.70 -1.70 12.16
C HIS A 652 -0.30 -2.15 11.75
N CYS A 653 0.68 -1.82 12.58
CA CYS A 653 2.08 -2.09 12.32
C CYS A 653 2.60 -3.20 13.22
N VAL A 654 3.27 -4.19 12.65
CA VAL A 654 4.01 -5.20 13.42
C VAL A 654 5.50 -4.89 13.29
N PRO A 655 6.20 -4.54 14.38
CA PRO A 655 7.63 -4.24 14.32
C PRO A 655 8.43 -5.53 14.08
N PHE A 656 9.05 -5.64 12.90
CA PHE A 656 10.10 -6.62 12.64
C PHE A 656 11.47 -6.05 13.02
N GLN A 657 12.43 -6.93 13.37
CA GLN A 657 13.80 -6.50 13.64
C GLN A 657 14.42 -5.86 12.39
N TRP A 658 15.12 -4.74 12.61
CA TRP A 658 15.95 -4.10 11.61
C TRP A 658 16.97 -5.11 11.05
N PRO A 659 17.16 -5.22 9.71
CA PRO A 659 16.97 -4.18 8.70
C PRO A 659 15.61 -4.20 7.96
N ARG A 660 14.64 -5.03 8.35
CA ARG A 660 13.33 -5.03 7.69
C ARG A 660 12.45 -3.90 8.19
N LYS A 661 11.71 -3.26 7.27
CA LYS A 661 10.68 -2.28 7.61
C LYS A 661 9.56 -2.99 8.39
N PRO A 662 8.88 -2.30 9.33
CA PRO A 662 7.66 -2.82 9.95
C PRO A 662 6.66 -3.28 8.89
N THR A 663 5.96 -4.38 9.14
CA THR A 663 4.87 -4.77 8.25
C THR A 663 3.69 -3.86 8.55
N GLU A 664 3.37 -3.01 7.59
CA GLU A 664 2.23 -2.11 7.65
C GLU A 664 1.01 -2.84 7.10
N ASN A 665 -0.03 -2.94 7.92
CA ASN A 665 -1.35 -3.42 7.53
C ASN A 665 -2.40 -2.37 7.89
N HIS A 666 -3.63 -2.56 7.44
CA HIS A 666 -4.76 -1.68 7.72
C HIS A 666 -5.92 -2.53 8.22
N MET A 667 -6.56 -2.10 9.30
CA MET A 667 -7.63 -2.84 9.97
C MET A 667 -8.81 -1.94 10.32
N TRP A 668 -10.02 -2.47 10.42
CA TRP A 668 -11.15 -1.66 10.91
C TRP A 668 -11.16 -1.64 12.43
N GLN A 669 -11.14 -0.44 13.01
CA GLN A 669 -11.59 -0.20 14.37
C GLN A 669 -13.01 0.38 14.35
N ILE A 670 -13.84 -0.05 15.30
CA ILE A 670 -15.27 0.26 15.30
C ILE A 670 -15.55 1.36 16.33
N ALA A 671 -16.29 2.39 15.93
CA ALA A 671 -16.77 3.44 16.83
C ALA A 671 -17.69 2.85 17.92
N PRO A 672 -17.74 3.45 19.13
CA PRO A 672 -18.67 3.01 20.16
C PRO A 672 -20.13 3.17 19.69
N PRO A 673 -21.03 2.22 19.99
CA PRO A 673 -22.43 2.32 19.58
C PRO A 673 -23.13 3.48 20.29
N GLU A 674 -24.17 4.03 19.68
CA GLU A 674 -25.01 5.09 20.26
C GLU A 674 -25.86 4.56 21.44
N SER A 675 -26.19 3.26 21.42
CA SER A 675 -26.90 2.57 22.49
C SER A 675 -26.34 1.17 22.74
N SER A 676 -26.48 0.65 23.96
CA SER A 676 -25.98 -0.67 24.35
C SER A 676 -26.62 -1.85 23.58
N THR A 677 -27.74 -1.60 22.90
CA THR A 677 -28.49 -2.61 22.12
C THR A 677 -28.26 -2.54 20.61
N GLN A 678 -27.52 -1.53 20.13
CA GLN A 678 -27.29 -1.32 18.70
C GLN A 678 -26.49 -2.48 18.10
N HIS A 679 -25.26 -2.70 18.57
CA HIS A 679 -24.41 -3.80 18.14
C HIS A 679 -24.89 -5.11 18.77
N LYS A 680 -25.18 -6.11 17.93
CA LYS A 680 -25.70 -7.42 18.35
C LYS A 680 -24.58 -8.44 18.46
N TRP A 681 -24.15 -8.70 19.68
CA TRP A 681 -23.02 -9.57 19.97
C TRP A 681 -23.43 -11.00 20.31
N TRP A 682 -22.65 -11.95 19.81
CA TRP A 682 -22.85 -13.38 19.99
C TRP A 682 -21.55 -14.08 20.41
N PHE A 683 -21.66 -15.11 21.23
CA PHE A 683 -20.60 -16.08 21.49
C PHE A 683 -21.21 -17.49 21.45
N ARG A 684 -20.39 -18.54 21.37
CA ARG A 684 -20.89 -19.92 21.48
C ARG A 684 -20.30 -20.60 22.71
N SER A 685 -21.16 -21.04 23.62
CA SER A 685 -20.74 -21.76 24.83
C SER A 685 -20.25 -23.18 24.53
N GLY A 686 -19.28 -23.62 25.35
CA GLY A 686 -18.63 -24.93 25.29
C GLY A 686 -18.31 -25.42 23.89
N MET A 687 -17.55 -24.60 23.17
CA MET A 687 -16.82 -25.05 21.99
C MET A 687 -15.72 -26.01 22.42
N THR A 688 -15.57 -27.09 21.67
CA THR A 688 -14.53 -28.11 21.79
C THR A 688 -13.53 -27.98 20.65
N ARG A 689 -12.47 -28.79 20.67
CA ARG A 689 -11.45 -28.79 19.62
C ARG A 689 -11.98 -29.06 18.21
N ASP A 690 -13.12 -29.73 18.08
CA ASP A 690 -13.71 -30.11 16.80
C ASP A 690 -14.75 -29.08 16.31
N ASP A 691 -15.02 -28.04 17.10
CA ASP A 691 -15.85 -26.93 16.68
C ASP A 691 -14.99 -25.79 16.12
N VAL A 692 -15.46 -25.15 15.05
CA VAL A 692 -14.79 -23.98 14.45
C VAL A 692 -15.75 -22.83 14.23
N ILE A 693 -15.19 -21.63 14.19
CA ILE A 693 -15.91 -20.40 13.81
C ILE A 693 -15.30 -19.93 12.49
N LEU A 694 -16.13 -19.76 11.47
CA LEU A 694 -15.74 -19.04 10.26
C LEU A 694 -16.10 -17.57 10.46
N ILE A 695 -15.14 -16.67 10.24
CA ILE A 695 -15.28 -15.24 10.43
C ILE A 695 -14.90 -14.56 9.11
N LYS A 696 -15.88 -13.93 8.47
CA LYS A 696 -15.64 -13.13 7.27
C LYS A 696 -14.96 -11.82 7.66
N ILE A 697 -13.78 -11.57 7.09
CA ILE A 697 -13.00 -10.36 7.32
C ILE A 697 -13.22 -9.36 6.19
N PHE A 698 -13.27 -9.85 4.95
CA PHE A 698 -13.52 -9.06 3.76
C PHE A 698 -14.29 -9.88 2.72
N ASP A 699 -15.16 -9.22 1.94
CA ASP A 699 -15.75 -9.77 0.72
C ASP A 699 -15.85 -8.63 -0.30
N SER A 700 -15.40 -8.91 -1.51
CA SER A 700 -15.41 -7.94 -2.62
C SER A 700 -16.82 -7.69 -3.17
N LYS A 701 -17.77 -8.64 -2.97
CA LYS A 701 -19.16 -8.52 -3.45
C LYS A 701 -19.95 -7.49 -2.64
N LYS A 702 -20.74 -6.66 -3.33
CA LYS A 702 -21.50 -5.53 -2.74
C LYS A 702 -23.01 -5.62 -2.93
N ASP A 703 -23.54 -6.83 -3.01
CA ASP A 703 -24.97 -7.11 -3.23
C ASP A 703 -25.83 -7.11 -1.94
N GLY A 704 -25.32 -6.53 -0.86
CA GLY A 704 -26.00 -6.44 0.43
C GLY A 704 -25.72 -7.61 1.39
N ARG A 705 -24.93 -8.61 0.97
CA ARG A 705 -24.44 -9.65 1.90
C ARG A 705 -23.51 -9.07 2.98
N ALA A 706 -23.34 -9.81 4.07
CA ALA A 706 -22.33 -9.48 5.06
C ALA A 706 -20.93 -9.55 4.42
N ARG A 707 -20.14 -8.48 4.59
CA ARG A 707 -18.79 -8.35 4.02
C ARG A 707 -17.66 -8.45 5.05
N ARG A 708 -17.98 -8.32 6.34
CA ARG A 708 -17.02 -8.19 7.44
C ARG A 708 -17.70 -8.35 8.80
N THR A 709 -16.98 -8.87 9.78
CA THR A 709 -17.51 -9.19 11.11
C THR A 709 -16.62 -8.62 12.21
N PRO A 710 -17.08 -7.58 12.93
CA PRO A 710 -16.39 -7.13 14.13
C PRO A 710 -16.34 -8.21 15.19
N HIS A 711 -15.17 -8.40 15.80
CA HIS A 711 -14.96 -9.42 16.82
C HIS A 711 -13.99 -8.94 17.90
N SER A 712 -14.05 -9.62 19.06
CA SER A 712 -13.16 -9.38 20.20
C SER A 712 -13.11 -10.63 21.06
N ALA A 713 -11.96 -10.92 21.68
CA ALA A 713 -11.96 -11.75 22.88
C ALA A 713 -12.53 -10.93 24.05
N PHE A 714 -13.20 -11.57 25.00
CA PHE A 714 -13.73 -10.89 26.18
C PHE A 714 -13.59 -11.75 27.43
N PRO A 715 -13.13 -11.21 28.57
CA PRO A 715 -13.10 -11.95 29.81
C PRO A 715 -14.53 -12.19 30.32
N THR A 716 -14.78 -13.36 30.90
CA THR A 716 -16.05 -13.67 31.57
C THR A 716 -15.87 -13.76 33.09
N PRO A 717 -16.92 -13.53 33.89
CA PRO A 717 -16.89 -13.80 35.33
C PRO A 717 -16.57 -15.26 35.70
N ASP A 718 -16.80 -16.19 34.76
CA ASP A 718 -16.62 -17.63 34.94
C ASP A 718 -15.26 -18.14 34.41
N ASP A 719 -14.37 -17.23 34.01
CA ASP A 719 -13.08 -17.58 33.43
C ASP A 719 -12.19 -18.33 34.43
N ILE A 720 -11.78 -19.56 34.10
CA ILE A 720 -10.99 -20.43 34.98
C ILE A 720 -9.80 -21.07 34.27
N GLY A 721 -8.80 -21.49 35.06
CA GLY A 721 -7.64 -22.22 34.57
C GLY A 721 -6.64 -21.39 33.76
N PRO A 722 -5.71 -22.04 33.04
CA PRO A 722 -4.69 -21.37 32.24
C PRO A 722 -5.29 -20.62 31.03
N ALA A 723 -4.42 -19.90 30.31
CA ALA A 723 -4.80 -19.23 29.08
C ALA A 723 -5.39 -20.20 28.05
N ARG A 724 -6.41 -19.73 27.34
CA ARG A 724 -6.99 -20.44 26.20
C ARG A 724 -5.95 -20.65 25.12
N ARG A 725 -5.83 -21.88 24.63
CA ARG A 725 -5.11 -22.18 23.39
C ARG A 725 -6.06 -22.17 22.21
N SER A 726 -5.71 -21.39 21.19
CA SER A 726 -6.50 -21.31 19.96
C SER A 726 -5.59 -21.01 18.77
N ILE A 727 -6.03 -21.47 17.60
CA ILE A 727 -5.43 -21.14 16.32
C ILE A 727 -6.45 -20.42 15.44
N GLU A 728 -5.99 -19.42 14.71
CA GLU A 728 -6.76 -18.71 13.69
C GLU A 728 -6.03 -18.84 12.36
N THR A 729 -6.64 -19.51 11.39
CA THR A 729 -6.07 -19.71 10.06
C THR A 729 -6.81 -18.85 9.05
N ARG A 730 -6.08 -18.10 8.23
CA ARG A 730 -6.62 -17.05 7.36
C ARG A 730 -6.48 -17.47 5.91
N PHE A 731 -7.54 -17.29 5.14
CA PHE A 731 -7.60 -17.73 3.74
C PHE A 731 -8.05 -16.62 2.80
N PHE A 732 -7.45 -16.58 1.62
CA PHE A 732 -8.11 -16.04 0.45
C PHE A 732 -9.07 -17.09 -0.11
N VAL A 733 -10.25 -16.64 -0.50
CA VAL A 733 -11.31 -17.49 -1.06
C VAL A 733 -11.81 -16.82 -2.33
N PHE A 734 -11.75 -17.51 -3.47
CA PHE A 734 -12.02 -16.97 -4.80
C PHE A 734 -13.17 -17.74 -5.48
N TRP A 735 -14.12 -17.00 -6.05
CA TRP A 735 -15.19 -17.50 -6.92
C TRP A 735 -14.99 -16.87 -8.30
N GLU A 736 -14.15 -17.50 -9.13
CA GLU A 736 -13.72 -16.96 -10.43
C GLU A 736 -14.86 -16.85 -11.45
N ASP A 737 -15.96 -17.56 -11.23
CA ASP A 737 -17.20 -17.53 -12.01
C ASP A 737 -18.20 -16.45 -11.55
N GLU A 738 -17.96 -15.81 -10.41
CA GLU A 738 -18.78 -14.71 -9.88
C GLU A 738 -18.10 -13.35 -10.10
N SER A 739 -18.86 -12.33 -10.53
CA SER A 739 -18.36 -10.94 -10.62
C SER A 739 -18.22 -10.28 -9.24
N CYS A 740 -17.40 -9.23 -9.11
CA CYS A 740 -17.35 -8.41 -7.89
C CYS A 740 -18.60 -7.53 -7.67
N GLU A 741 -19.41 -7.30 -8.71
CA GLU A 741 -20.56 -6.37 -8.69
C GLU A 741 -21.81 -6.95 -8.04
#